data_AF-A0A2A2LFT4-F1
#
_entry.id   AF-A0A2A2LFT4-F1
#
_cell.length_a   1.000
_cell.length_b   1.000
_cell.length_c   1.000
_cell.angle_alpha   90.00
_cell.angle_beta   90.00
_cell.angle_gamma   90.00
#
_symmetry.space_group_name_H-M   'P 1'
#
loop_
_entity.id
_entity.type
_entity.pdbx_description
1 polymer ?
#
loop_
_entity_poly.entity_id
_entity_poly.type
_entity_poly.pdbx_seq_one_letter_code
_entity_poly.pdbx_strand_id
1 'polypeptide(L)'
;MWHESTTDLDFVYADADCLPNELAELYSYSEMEDFAQNTQCWREYADRKDIDAPYYFSSLPLAKKQFIVRDLNARLESADPNIRLNSARILLYFLQGAPLDFVDEDDGGDLSPSSSAPPTSPPESVNKGTGLHESDCVFNGTKNAYLLYSLGSYQALSGMLLTEMRVPFDNGLGGHSLDGRLSKASSRDSRSASNADLSDTEKKFGRAATLADNESLRITLAALYHMVELIRNRHIAGKIQTEQGDVQHLQEQFLLELEEPLEFVGQPLLVVLFEMMPPFYGGTSPHFPIKKILLLIWKILLATLGGWEELALEKANKRASTNLPVVEDTIMVATNMPSTQFNDGESGVRMAIRRNAPTARMMSRQMACAQAEDGKEDDDVDAQPAVAFDDTEDRSATGQCRQVSGDKTPRAGSPTIQEPPRKKLPWKSKISQAEIEAFIQLQREKYFHYVLPGDSASLFGLPRPILASINIQKTHLYTSMSEIQRKDDEDLNRYLFSMKEKIEESKTESLYKHLLPKLTEYTVALLKVLLAAAPSNKAKSETLNILIDVLTSEHETSDILSNSMSLDRSTSNPLEDGVRLAIDINRHKEIIVKAASAIMILMIKHFKLNHVFQFEYICQHMVYGNGIPLILKFLDLQVVRHVQSRHEIYAYNYPQCILHFVRNGEEWPVLNAENVEETTVAAKNAVFCRWRNLFALINLTRVLNKLVKNKPSRVMMLMVFKSAPILKRALKIRSGIFQLYVLKALKMQSRYLGRQWRKSNMDIMSAIYSKVRHRLTDDWAFANEMRKSYDYHNEESELKASVERFHSRRYSRLYPKLAVDFSDGPLPGDDYLNRVDPKEFLPNDVSVHSVISAANIHLGARFMKIAWKPVKNVCGLAQIRFMNVCHTGTSFGAKKPTPNFEDLLKEYSQRYWDDSLKDDDSKVTELYHGLVSGSRSALASSITLVESRNPTKRARGNLLLKKVLDMERKKFLDTGWKSMIFRVGISGSPGVGKSSFIEALGMELITKRNMKVAVLTVDPTSAMTGGSLLGDLTRMQNLSINPRAYIRQSPTSGCVGGVTRGTHEAIVLCEAAGYDIVLVETVGVGQSEYAVADMCDMFTLLLSPAHGDELQGVKRGIMELSDLLVITKDDGDLKAKAKITQAEYISALKYMRPRLETWRPKVLRSSIHDEKSVSHVCDEMFRFRDTVGETGEFVRKRNEQLSKWMWTYVRDEIMALFKEHPQVARNIPTLESQIQKGVITPGMAAESLIRTFFKV
;
A
#
# COMPACT_ATOMS: atom_id res chain seq x y z
N MET A 1 5.91 -22.30 -27.14
CA MET A 1 5.72 -21.29 -28.21
C MET A 1 4.52 -20.42 -27.86
N TRP A 2 4.58 -19.13 -28.21
CA TRP A 2 3.65 -18.02 -27.86
C TRP A 2 4.02 -17.21 -26.59
N HIS A 3 5.08 -16.40 -26.71
CA HIS A 3 4.98 -14.93 -26.62
C HIS A 3 6.33 -14.28 -26.99
N GLU A 4 6.70 -14.41 -28.27
CA GLU A 4 7.64 -13.50 -28.93
C GLU A 4 6.81 -12.53 -29.76
N SER A 5 6.47 -11.37 -29.21
CA SER A 5 6.19 -10.13 -29.96
C SER A 5 5.60 -9.04 -29.05
N THR A 6 6.44 -8.39 -28.25
CA THR A 6 6.20 -6.98 -27.86
C THR A 6 7.54 -6.27 -27.63
N THR A 7 7.86 -5.41 -28.57
CA THR A 7 9.05 -4.54 -28.64
C THR A 7 8.94 -3.37 -27.66
N ASP A 8 9.79 -3.36 -26.63
CA ASP A 8 10.83 -2.34 -26.39
C ASP A 8 11.58 -2.66 -25.07
N LEU A 9 12.73 -3.34 -25.19
CA LEU A 9 13.70 -3.65 -24.12
C LEU A 9 13.18 -4.48 -22.93
N ASP A 10 12.65 -5.68 -23.20
CA ASP A 10 12.73 -6.75 -22.20
C ASP A 10 14.17 -7.29 -22.22
N PHE A 11 14.94 -6.93 -21.20
CA PHE A 11 16.27 -7.49 -20.97
C PHE A 11 16.12 -8.99 -20.70
N VAL A 12 16.29 -9.83 -21.72
CA VAL A 12 16.53 -11.26 -21.51
C VAL A 12 17.92 -11.38 -20.93
N TYR A 13 17.99 -11.72 -19.64
CA TYR A 13 19.26 -11.94 -18.96
C TYR A 13 19.87 -13.25 -19.47
N ALA A 14 21.15 -13.24 -19.85
CA ALA A 14 21.84 -14.42 -20.36
C ALA A 14 21.89 -15.59 -19.34
N ASP A 15 21.75 -15.28 -18.04
CA ASP A 15 21.71 -16.20 -16.91
C ASP A 15 20.28 -16.40 -16.35
N ALA A 16 19.23 -16.17 -17.15
CA ALA A 16 17.84 -16.42 -16.73
C ALA A 16 17.61 -17.89 -16.29
N ASP A 17 16.59 -18.11 -15.46
CA ASP A 17 16.25 -19.44 -14.91
C ASP A 17 16.01 -20.47 -16.03
N CYS A 18 17.03 -21.25 -16.35
CA CYS A 18 16.97 -22.40 -17.25
C CYS A 18 17.55 -23.64 -16.56
N LEU A 19 17.09 -24.83 -16.96
CA LEU A 19 17.45 -26.06 -16.27
C LEU A 19 18.97 -26.30 -16.17
N PRO A 20 19.79 -26.10 -17.21
CA PRO A 20 21.24 -26.26 -17.09
C PRO A 20 21.87 -25.30 -16.07
N ASN A 21 21.43 -24.04 -16.03
CA ASN A 21 21.93 -23.06 -15.06
C ASN A 21 21.55 -23.44 -13.62
N GLU A 22 20.32 -23.93 -13.40
CA GLU A 22 19.85 -24.38 -12.09
C GLU A 22 20.59 -25.63 -11.58
N LEU A 23 21.00 -26.53 -12.49
CA LEU A 23 21.85 -27.67 -12.15
C LEU A 23 23.30 -27.24 -11.91
N ALA A 24 23.80 -26.24 -12.65
CA ALA A 24 25.14 -25.67 -12.44
C ALA A 24 25.29 -25.01 -11.06
N GLU A 25 24.24 -24.39 -10.52
CA GLU A 25 24.26 -23.77 -9.18
C GLU A 25 24.51 -24.77 -8.04
N LEU A 26 24.22 -26.06 -8.25
CA LEU A 26 24.44 -27.12 -7.28
C LEU A 26 25.93 -27.32 -6.96
N TYR A 27 26.77 -27.23 -7.99
CA TYR A 27 28.18 -27.61 -7.92
C TYR A 27 29.09 -26.42 -7.60
N SER A 28 30.13 -26.72 -6.83
CA SER A 28 31.30 -25.87 -6.60
C SER A 28 32.36 -26.12 -7.67
N TYR A 29 33.20 -25.15 -7.98
CA TYR A 29 34.36 -25.35 -8.84
C TYR A 29 35.45 -26.18 -8.15
N SER A 30 35.42 -26.29 -6.83
CA SER A 30 36.24 -27.24 -6.07
C SER A 30 35.74 -28.69 -6.15
N GLU A 31 34.46 -28.90 -6.48
CA GLU A 31 33.84 -30.24 -6.58
C GLU A 31 34.01 -30.84 -7.99
N MET A 32 34.84 -30.26 -8.84
CA MET A 32 35.02 -30.75 -10.20
C MET A 32 35.64 -32.15 -10.23
N GLU A 33 36.56 -32.42 -9.32
CA GLU A 33 37.19 -33.73 -9.17
C GLU A 33 36.16 -34.82 -8.80
N ASP A 34 35.04 -34.46 -8.16
CA ASP A 34 33.96 -35.40 -7.88
C ASP A 34 33.33 -35.95 -9.17
N PHE A 35 33.29 -35.18 -10.26
CA PHE A 35 32.81 -35.67 -11.55
C PHE A 35 33.75 -36.71 -12.17
N ALA A 36 35.06 -36.50 -12.05
CA ALA A 36 36.06 -37.46 -12.51
C ALA A 36 35.97 -38.76 -11.70
N GLN A 37 35.87 -38.64 -10.38
CA GLN A 37 35.68 -39.79 -9.49
C GLN A 37 34.37 -40.54 -9.78
N ASN A 38 33.25 -39.85 -10.02
CA ASN A 38 31.98 -40.48 -10.41
C ASN A 38 32.11 -41.29 -11.71
N THR A 39 32.82 -40.74 -12.69
CA THR A 39 33.09 -41.39 -13.99
C THR A 39 33.97 -42.62 -13.79
N GLN A 40 35.00 -42.51 -12.97
CA GLN A 40 35.91 -43.62 -12.65
C GLN A 40 35.19 -44.74 -11.89
N CYS A 41 34.35 -44.42 -10.89
CA CYS A 41 33.54 -45.41 -10.17
C CYS A 41 32.60 -46.18 -11.11
N TRP A 42 32.04 -45.52 -12.14
CA TRP A 42 31.23 -46.19 -13.15
C TRP A 42 32.05 -47.16 -14.00
N ARG A 43 33.23 -46.74 -14.50
CA ARG A 43 34.13 -47.62 -15.28
C ARG A 43 34.53 -48.87 -14.49
N GLU A 44 34.99 -48.68 -13.25
CA GLU A 44 35.40 -49.81 -12.39
C GLU A 44 34.23 -50.75 -12.09
N TYR A 45 33.01 -50.23 -11.95
CA TYR A 45 31.82 -51.05 -11.77
C TYR A 45 31.45 -51.78 -13.07
N ALA A 46 31.54 -51.10 -14.22
CA ALA A 46 31.20 -51.63 -15.53
C ALA A 46 32.15 -52.76 -15.96
N ASP A 47 33.46 -52.60 -15.71
CA ASP A 47 34.48 -53.64 -15.91
C ASP A 47 34.19 -54.89 -15.10
N ARG A 48 33.80 -54.73 -13.83
CA ARG A 48 33.44 -55.86 -12.94
C ARG A 48 32.14 -56.56 -13.33
N LYS A 49 31.36 -56.00 -14.27
CA LYS A 49 30.04 -56.49 -14.70
C LYS A 49 29.98 -56.81 -16.19
N ASP A 50 31.14 -57.02 -16.83
CA ASP A 50 31.28 -57.40 -18.24
C ASP A 50 30.52 -56.43 -19.17
N ILE A 51 30.83 -55.14 -19.09
CA ILE A 51 30.37 -54.09 -20.02
C ILE A 51 31.61 -53.59 -20.78
N ASP A 52 31.66 -53.80 -22.09
CA ASP A 52 32.81 -53.40 -22.91
C ASP A 52 32.93 -51.86 -23.04
N ALA A 53 34.16 -51.37 -23.14
CA ALA A 53 34.45 -49.97 -23.46
C ALA A 53 33.80 -49.59 -24.81
N PRO A 54 33.23 -48.37 -24.97
CA PRO A 54 33.41 -47.15 -24.16
C PRO A 54 32.41 -46.94 -22.99
N TYR A 55 31.80 -48.02 -22.45
CA TYR A 55 30.94 -47.99 -21.24
C TYR A 55 29.68 -47.12 -21.33
N TYR A 56 29.10 -47.03 -22.52
CA TYR A 56 27.90 -46.25 -22.75
C TYR A 56 26.72 -46.80 -21.94
N PHE A 57 26.11 -45.95 -21.11
CA PHE A 57 24.94 -46.34 -20.33
C PHE A 57 23.68 -46.30 -21.19
N SER A 58 23.52 -45.29 -22.06
CA SER A 58 22.31 -45.12 -22.87
C SER A 58 22.07 -46.28 -23.86
N SER A 59 23.13 -46.91 -24.37
CA SER A 59 23.04 -48.03 -25.33
C SER A 59 22.66 -49.37 -24.69
N LEU A 60 22.72 -49.51 -23.36
CA LEU A 60 22.45 -50.79 -22.69
C LEU A 60 20.96 -51.20 -22.80
N PRO A 61 20.68 -52.51 -22.95
CA PRO A 61 19.31 -53.02 -22.89
C PRO A 61 18.63 -52.68 -21.56
N LEU A 62 17.31 -52.39 -21.60
CA LEU A 62 16.54 -51.99 -20.42
C LEU A 62 16.66 -53.00 -19.26
N ALA A 63 16.68 -54.30 -19.54
CA ALA A 63 16.84 -55.33 -18.51
C ALA A 63 18.19 -55.23 -17.77
N LYS A 64 19.29 -54.94 -18.50
CA LYS A 64 20.62 -54.76 -17.90
C LYS A 64 20.67 -53.47 -17.08
N LYS A 65 20.06 -52.37 -17.56
CA LYS A 65 19.91 -51.12 -16.79
C LYS A 65 19.15 -51.33 -15.47
N GLN A 66 18.01 -52.04 -15.53
CA GLN A 66 17.21 -52.34 -14.33
C GLN A 66 17.97 -53.20 -13.31
N PHE A 67 18.74 -54.18 -13.78
CA PHE A 67 19.59 -55.01 -12.92
C PHE A 67 20.66 -54.17 -12.20
N ILE A 68 21.38 -53.32 -12.94
CA ILE A 68 22.44 -52.45 -12.39
C ILE A 68 21.87 -51.53 -11.30
N VAL A 69 20.77 -50.84 -11.58
CA VAL A 69 20.17 -49.90 -10.61
C VAL A 69 19.67 -50.63 -9.36
N ARG A 70 19.09 -51.83 -9.48
CA ARG A 70 18.68 -52.64 -8.32
C ARG A 70 19.87 -53.11 -7.49
N ASP A 71 20.97 -53.52 -8.12
CA ASP A 71 22.22 -53.88 -7.41
C ASP A 71 22.80 -52.67 -6.68
N LEU A 72 22.82 -51.49 -7.31
CA LEU A 72 23.28 -50.25 -6.67
C LEU A 72 22.40 -49.84 -5.50
N ASN A 73 21.07 -49.91 -5.63
CA ASN A 73 20.14 -49.61 -4.53
C ASN A 73 20.37 -50.54 -3.34
N ALA A 74 20.58 -51.84 -3.57
CA ALA A 74 20.90 -52.79 -2.49
C ALA A 74 22.25 -52.48 -1.82
N ARG A 75 23.24 -51.98 -2.57
CA ARG A 75 24.56 -51.58 -2.03
C ARG A 75 24.52 -50.28 -1.23
N LEU A 76 23.55 -49.40 -1.47
CA LEU A 76 23.33 -48.20 -0.64
C LEU A 76 22.92 -48.57 0.79
N GLU A 77 22.33 -49.74 1.01
CA GLU A 77 21.95 -50.26 2.34
C GLU A 77 23.10 -51.03 3.02
N SER A 78 24.28 -51.11 2.40
CA SER A 78 25.45 -51.78 2.97
C SER A 78 25.94 -51.11 4.25
N ALA A 79 26.44 -51.92 5.19
CA ALA A 79 27.08 -51.41 6.42
C ALA A 79 28.40 -50.66 6.13
N ASP A 80 29.09 -50.97 5.03
CA ASP A 80 30.35 -50.34 4.64
C ASP A 80 30.14 -48.95 4.00
N PRO A 81 30.64 -47.86 4.61
CA PRO A 81 30.53 -46.51 4.06
C PRO A 81 31.09 -46.34 2.64
N ASN A 82 32.19 -47.02 2.30
CA ASN A 82 32.82 -46.89 0.98
C ASN A 82 31.96 -47.48 -0.13
N ILE A 83 31.31 -48.61 0.16
CA ILE A 83 30.38 -49.26 -0.78
C ILE A 83 29.15 -48.37 -1.01
N ARG A 84 28.61 -47.75 0.05
CA ARG A 84 27.50 -46.80 -0.07
C ARG A 84 27.89 -45.60 -0.92
N LEU A 85 29.02 -44.97 -0.60
CA LEU A 85 29.54 -43.80 -1.31
C LEU A 85 29.76 -44.08 -2.80
N ASN A 86 30.48 -45.15 -3.15
CA ASN A 86 30.72 -45.52 -4.54
C ASN A 86 29.42 -45.80 -5.31
N SER A 87 28.44 -46.44 -4.65
CA SER A 87 27.13 -46.69 -5.26
C SER A 87 26.35 -45.40 -5.50
N ALA A 88 26.40 -44.45 -4.54
CA ALA A 88 25.80 -43.13 -4.70
C ALA A 88 26.48 -42.30 -5.80
N ARG A 89 27.81 -42.39 -5.95
CA ARG A 89 28.59 -41.75 -7.03
C ARG A 89 28.15 -42.24 -8.42
N ILE A 90 27.93 -43.56 -8.58
CA ILE A 90 27.44 -44.14 -9.84
C ILE A 90 26.00 -43.71 -10.14
N LEU A 91 25.12 -43.69 -9.14
CA LEU A 91 23.74 -43.20 -9.33
C LEU A 91 23.72 -41.71 -9.70
N LEU A 92 24.58 -40.89 -9.08
CA LEU A 92 24.75 -39.50 -9.44
C LEU A 92 25.29 -39.34 -10.87
N TYR A 93 26.24 -40.17 -11.30
CA TYR A 93 26.74 -40.19 -12.69
C TYR A 93 25.61 -40.42 -13.71
N PHE A 94 24.69 -41.36 -13.44
CA PHE A 94 23.53 -41.57 -14.32
C PHE A 94 22.59 -40.36 -14.35
N LEU A 95 22.34 -39.75 -13.18
CA LEU A 95 21.53 -38.54 -13.06
C LEU A 95 22.17 -37.33 -13.76
N GLN A 96 23.49 -37.27 -13.82
CA GLN A 96 24.28 -36.28 -14.56
C GLN A 96 24.24 -36.47 -16.08
N GLY A 97 23.49 -37.45 -16.59
CA GLY A 97 23.28 -37.66 -18.02
C GLY A 97 24.27 -38.62 -18.69
N ALA A 98 25.00 -39.41 -17.91
CA ALA A 98 26.01 -40.37 -18.39
C ALA A 98 26.97 -39.78 -19.46
N PRO A 99 27.80 -38.78 -19.08
CA PRO A 99 28.65 -38.03 -20.02
C PRO A 99 29.51 -38.85 -20.98
N LEU A 100 29.92 -40.10 -20.63
CA LEU A 100 30.66 -40.97 -21.53
C LEU A 100 29.89 -41.27 -22.82
N ASP A 101 28.56 -41.21 -22.81
CA ASP A 101 27.71 -41.44 -23.99
C ASP A 101 27.94 -40.42 -25.14
N PHE A 102 28.72 -39.36 -24.91
CA PHE A 102 29.01 -38.28 -25.86
C PHE A 102 30.49 -38.22 -26.32
N VAL A 103 31.25 -39.29 -26.10
CA VAL A 103 32.60 -39.47 -26.66
C VAL A 103 32.49 -39.98 -28.09
N ASP A 104 33.19 -39.34 -29.04
CA ASP A 104 33.21 -39.75 -30.44
C ASP A 104 34.00 -41.08 -30.61
N GLU A 105 33.51 -42.01 -31.45
CA GLU A 105 34.04 -43.38 -31.58
C GLU A 105 35.50 -43.48 -32.10
N ASP A 106 36.10 -42.38 -32.58
CA ASP A 106 37.40 -42.36 -33.27
C ASP A 106 38.64 -42.42 -32.35
N ASP A 107 38.51 -42.42 -31.02
CA ASP A 107 39.66 -42.51 -30.08
C ASP A 107 40.08 -43.96 -29.76
N GLY A 108 39.43 -44.96 -30.38
CA GLY A 108 39.88 -46.36 -30.36
C GLY A 108 41.01 -46.58 -31.36
N GLY A 109 42.26 -46.40 -30.93
CA GLY A 109 43.44 -46.65 -31.76
C GLY A 109 43.45 -48.05 -32.40
N ASP A 110 43.23 -48.08 -33.71
CA ASP A 110 43.60 -49.19 -34.60
C ASP A 110 45.13 -49.34 -34.59
N LEU A 111 45.65 -50.19 -33.69
CA LEU A 111 47.01 -50.72 -33.79
C LEU A 111 47.08 -51.72 -34.95
N SER A 112 47.23 -51.21 -36.17
CA SER A 112 47.75 -51.99 -37.30
C SER A 112 49.26 -51.72 -37.45
N PRO A 113 50.13 -52.76 -37.54
CA PRO A 113 51.57 -52.58 -37.50
C PRO A 113 52.12 -52.34 -38.91
N SER A 114 52.11 -51.10 -39.38
CA SER A 114 52.93 -50.74 -40.55
C SER A 114 53.22 -49.24 -40.65
N SER A 115 54.31 -48.79 -40.06
CA SER A 115 55.35 -48.00 -40.74
C SER A 115 56.38 -47.50 -39.73
N SER A 116 57.65 -47.75 -40.04
CA SER A 116 58.81 -47.33 -39.27
C SER A 116 59.11 -45.86 -39.53
N ALA A 117 58.66 -44.96 -38.65
CA ALA A 117 59.22 -43.63 -38.48
C ALA A 117 59.02 -43.18 -37.02
N PRO A 118 60.06 -42.63 -36.35
CA PRO A 118 59.89 -42.10 -35.00
C PRO A 118 59.07 -40.79 -35.07
N PRO A 119 58.05 -40.59 -34.20
CA PRO A 119 57.29 -39.35 -34.19
C PRO A 119 58.16 -38.24 -33.57
N THR A 120 58.58 -37.28 -34.39
CA THR A 120 59.24 -36.04 -33.96
C THR A 120 58.21 -34.94 -33.71
N SER A 121 57.28 -35.16 -32.78
CA SER A 121 56.47 -34.15 -32.06
C SER A 121 55.43 -34.87 -31.22
N PRO A 122 55.13 -34.43 -29.97
CA PRO A 122 53.95 -34.94 -29.26
C PRO A 122 52.69 -34.63 -30.09
N PRO A 123 51.66 -35.50 -30.09
CA PRO A 123 50.41 -35.21 -30.77
C PRO A 123 49.84 -33.91 -30.18
N GLU A 124 49.62 -32.89 -31.01
CA GLU A 124 48.84 -31.73 -30.58
C GLU A 124 47.46 -32.26 -30.17
N SER A 125 47.14 -32.20 -28.87
CA SER A 125 45.81 -32.52 -28.38
C SER A 125 44.84 -31.50 -28.98
N VAL A 126 44.15 -31.90 -30.05
CA VAL A 126 43.12 -31.08 -30.65
C VAL A 126 42.01 -30.92 -29.62
N ASN A 127 41.84 -29.72 -29.06
CA ASN A 127 40.74 -29.43 -28.15
C ASN A 127 39.41 -29.57 -28.92
N LYS A 128 38.69 -30.68 -28.68
CA LYS A 128 37.41 -31.06 -29.27
C LYS A 128 36.21 -30.30 -28.65
N GLY A 129 36.44 -29.45 -27.65
CA GLY A 129 35.40 -28.68 -26.96
C GLY A 129 34.30 -29.54 -26.33
N THR A 130 33.09 -29.00 -26.19
CA THR A 130 31.91 -29.70 -25.62
C THR A 130 31.07 -30.46 -26.64
N GLY A 131 31.33 -30.29 -27.95
CA GLY A 131 30.50 -30.86 -29.03
C GLY A 131 29.09 -30.26 -29.16
N LEU A 132 28.74 -29.23 -28.38
CA LEU A 132 27.39 -28.63 -28.28
C LEU A 132 26.30 -29.61 -27.76
N HIS A 133 26.70 -30.65 -27.01
CA HIS A 133 25.81 -31.67 -26.45
C HIS A 133 25.23 -31.32 -25.07
N GLU A 134 25.31 -30.06 -24.62
CA GLU A 134 24.88 -29.67 -23.26
C GLU A 134 23.39 -29.95 -23.02
N SER A 135 22.55 -29.67 -24.03
CA SER A 135 21.11 -29.89 -23.93
C SER A 135 20.75 -31.38 -23.96
N ASP A 136 21.50 -32.17 -24.73
CA ASP A 136 21.28 -33.62 -24.86
C ASP A 136 21.70 -34.36 -23.58
N CYS A 137 22.80 -33.94 -22.97
CA CYS A 137 23.28 -34.48 -21.69
C CYS A 137 22.22 -34.31 -20.58
N VAL A 138 21.64 -33.11 -20.45
CA VAL A 138 20.56 -32.85 -19.48
C VAL A 138 19.28 -33.63 -19.82
N PHE A 139 18.99 -33.82 -21.11
CA PHE A 139 17.85 -34.64 -21.55
C PHE A 139 18.03 -36.12 -21.19
N ASN A 140 19.22 -36.68 -21.39
CA ASN A 140 19.57 -38.04 -20.96
C ASN A 140 19.49 -38.19 -19.43
N GLY A 141 19.97 -37.20 -18.68
CA GLY A 141 19.84 -37.17 -17.21
C GLY A 141 18.37 -37.24 -16.77
N THR A 142 17.49 -36.53 -17.47
CA THR A 142 16.04 -36.56 -17.21
C THR A 142 15.45 -37.95 -17.45
N LYS A 143 15.80 -38.62 -18.55
CA LYS A 143 15.36 -40.00 -18.84
C LYS A 143 15.85 -40.98 -17.76
N ASN A 144 17.10 -40.84 -17.34
CA ASN A 144 17.69 -41.66 -16.29
C ASN A 144 16.99 -41.43 -14.94
N ALA A 145 16.62 -40.19 -14.60
CA ALA A 145 15.92 -39.89 -13.35
C ALA A 145 14.59 -40.64 -13.20
N TYR A 146 13.77 -40.69 -14.26
CA TYR A 146 12.52 -41.46 -14.26
C TYR A 146 12.76 -42.97 -14.13
N LEU A 147 13.79 -43.50 -14.80
CA LEU A 147 14.17 -44.89 -14.68
C LEU A 147 14.60 -45.24 -13.25
N LEU A 148 15.50 -44.44 -12.66
CA LEU A 148 15.99 -44.63 -11.29
C LEU A 148 14.84 -44.55 -10.28
N TYR A 149 13.92 -43.59 -10.47
CA TYR A 149 12.73 -43.47 -9.62
C TYR A 149 11.85 -44.73 -9.68
N SER A 150 11.54 -45.23 -10.88
CA SER A 150 10.73 -46.45 -11.06
C SER A 150 11.31 -47.72 -10.42
N LEU A 151 12.59 -47.69 -10.05
CA LEU A 151 13.33 -48.79 -9.43
C LEU A 151 13.59 -48.58 -7.93
N GLY A 152 13.01 -47.53 -7.32
CA GLY A 152 13.09 -47.27 -5.89
C GLY A 152 14.35 -46.54 -5.42
N SER A 153 15.13 -45.92 -6.33
CA SER A 153 16.38 -45.24 -5.95
C SER A 153 16.16 -44.03 -5.04
N TYR A 154 14.99 -43.37 -5.08
CA TYR A 154 14.67 -42.26 -4.17
C TYR A 154 14.63 -42.70 -2.70
N GLN A 155 14.00 -43.83 -2.40
CA GLN A 155 13.93 -44.38 -1.05
C GLN A 155 15.30 -44.84 -0.56
N ALA A 156 16.07 -45.52 -1.41
CA ALA A 156 17.44 -45.93 -1.08
C ALA A 156 18.36 -44.72 -0.77
N LEU A 157 18.30 -43.65 -1.57
CA LEU A 157 19.08 -42.43 -1.34
C LEU A 157 18.61 -41.67 -0.08
N SER A 158 17.31 -41.65 0.19
CA SER A 158 16.74 -41.05 1.41
C SER A 158 17.15 -41.82 2.67
N GLY A 159 17.16 -43.16 2.62
CA GLY A 159 17.68 -44.01 3.69
C GLY A 159 19.19 -43.82 3.93
N MET A 160 19.97 -43.66 2.86
CA MET A 160 21.40 -43.32 2.95
C MET A 160 21.59 -41.96 3.65
N LEU A 161 20.84 -40.93 3.27
CA LEU A 161 20.92 -39.61 3.90
C LEU A 161 20.68 -39.70 5.42
N LEU A 162 19.66 -40.44 5.85
CA LEU A 162 19.35 -40.63 7.27
C LEU A 162 20.43 -41.41 8.02
N THR A 163 21.09 -42.35 7.35
CA THR A 163 22.19 -43.12 7.92
C THR A 163 23.41 -42.23 8.15
N GLU A 164 23.82 -41.48 7.12
CA GLU A 164 24.97 -40.57 7.18
C GLU A 164 24.74 -39.40 8.15
N MET A 165 23.49 -38.99 8.38
CA MET A 165 23.14 -37.97 9.39
C MET A 165 23.31 -38.46 10.84
N ARG A 166 23.18 -39.76 11.10
CA ARG A 166 23.16 -40.34 12.46
C ARG A 166 24.51 -40.80 12.97
N VAL A 167 25.53 -40.91 12.09
CA VAL A 167 26.89 -41.24 12.49
C VAL A 167 27.47 -40.03 13.23
N PRO A 168 27.71 -40.09 14.56
CA PRO A 168 28.46 -39.04 15.23
C PRO A 168 29.86 -39.04 14.64
N PHE A 169 30.36 -37.89 14.20
CA PHE A 169 31.79 -37.72 13.98
C PHE A 169 32.46 -37.94 15.34
N ASP A 170 33.05 -39.12 15.51
CA ASP A 170 33.63 -39.59 16.76
C ASP A 170 34.82 -38.69 17.11
N ASN A 171 34.57 -37.65 17.91
CA ASN A 171 35.62 -36.98 18.66
C ASN A 171 36.07 -37.96 19.73
N GLY A 172 37.08 -38.76 19.40
CA GLY A 172 37.68 -39.71 20.33
C GLY A 172 37.99 -39.03 21.67
N LEU A 173 37.37 -39.52 22.73
CA LEU A 173 37.93 -39.75 24.07
C LEU A 173 36.81 -40.18 25.05
N GLY A 174 36.89 -41.43 25.50
CA GLY A 174 36.54 -41.85 26.86
C GLY A 174 35.06 -42.12 27.15
N GLY A 175 34.70 -43.40 27.25
CA GLY A 175 33.36 -43.83 27.64
C GLY A 175 32.99 -43.53 29.09
N HIS A 176 31.69 -43.48 29.35
CA HIS A 176 31.06 -44.18 30.46
C HIS A 176 29.57 -44.39 30.16
N SER A 177 29.10 -45.53 30.64
CA SER A 177 27.80 -46.16 30.46
C SER A 177 26.60 -45.37 31.00
N LEU A 178 25.44 -45.71 30.44
CA LEU A 178 24.11 -45.65 31.05
C LEU A 178 24.11 -45.78 32.58
N ASP A 179 23.36 -44.92 33.26
CA ASP A 179 22.12 -45.24 34.02
C ASP A 179 21.92 -44.32 35.25
N GLY A 180 20.66 -43.97 35.58
CA GLY A 180 20.28 -43.64 36.97
C GLY A 180 19.84 -42.22 37.37
N ARG A 181 18.52 -42.05 37.49
CA ARG A 181 17.77 -41.47 38.63
C ARG A 181 17.80 -39.95 38.94
N LEU A 182 16.60 -39.38 38.75
CA LEU A 182 15.85 -38.46 39.62
C LEU A 182 16.47 -38.08 40.97
N SER A 183 16.51 -36.78 41.26
CA SER A 183 16.02 -36.24 42.54
C SER A 183 15.69 -34.75 42.47
N LYS A 184 14.56 -34.41 43.11
CA LYS A 184 14.02 -33.07 43.38
C LYS A 184 14.76 -32.41 44.56
N ALA A 185 14.45 -31.12 44.74
CA ALA A 185 14.72 -30.22 45.88
C ALA A 185 15.97 -29.32 45.67
N SER A 186 16.01 -28.03 46.00
CA SER A 186 15.08 -27.11 46.65
C SER A 186 15.56 -25.65 46.48
N SER A 187 14.64 -24.72 46.79
CA SER A 187 14.85 -23.44 47.48
C SER A 187 15.46 -22.22 46.76
N ARG A 188 14.54 -21.26 46.52
CA ARG A 188 14.48 -19.89 47.05
C ARG A 188 15.61 -18.88 46.77
N ASP A 189 15.12 -17.76 46.24
CA ASP A 189 15.44 -16.37 46.58
C ASP A 189 16.72 -15.71 46.04
N SER A 190 16.47 -14.96 44.95
CA SER A 190 16.60 -13.50 44.90
C SER A 190 17.89 -12.86 44.36
N ARG A 191 17.63 -11.76 43.62
CA ARG A 191 18.49 -10.63 43.22
C ARG A 191 19.21 -10.72 41.87
N SER A 192 18.60 -10.02 40.91
CA SER A 192 19.20 -9.07 39.98
C SER A 192 20.73 -8.95 40.00
N ALA A 193 21.36 -9.24 38.86
CA ALA A 193 22.70 -8.77 38.52
C ALA A 193 22.75 -8.35 37.04
N SER A 194 23.52 -7.29 36.84
CA SER A 194 23.68 -6.40 35.71
C SER A 194 24.41 -6.99 34.50
N ASN A 195 24.16 -6.38 33.33
CA ASN A 195 24.96 -6.48 32.12
C ASN A 195 26.43 -6.04 32.37
N ALA A 196 27.32 -7.00 32.60
CA ALA A 196 28.76 -6.96 32.35
C ALA A 196 29.33 -8.36 32.64
N ASP A 197 30.41 -8.73 31.98
CA ASP A 197 31.14 -10.01 32.08
C ASP A 197 30.53 -11.24 31.37
N LEU A 198 30.61 -11.22 30.03
CA LEU A 198 30.76 -12.44 29.22
C LEU A 198 31.75 -12.20 28.07
N SER A 199 32.97 -11.78 28.41
CA SER A 199 34.13 -11.86 27.51
C SER A 199 35.29 -12.40 28.33
N ASP A 200 35.53 -13.73 28.28
CA ASP A 200 36.87 -14.35 28.40
C ASP A 200 36.88 -15.88 28.64
N THR A 201 35.84 -16.64 28.28
CA THR A 201 35.89 -18.11 28.40
C THR A 201 35.53 -18.87 27.13
N GLU A 202 36.14 -18.53 25.99
CA GLU A 202 36.12 -19.39 24.79
C GLU A 202 37.48 -19.39 24.06
N LYS A 203 38.44 -20.16 24.58
CA LYS A 203 39.61 -20.62 23.81
C LYS A 203 40.01 -22.04 24.23
N LYS A 204 39.43 -23.04 23.57
CA LYS A 204 40.08 -24.34 23.31
C LYS A 204 39.73 -24.76 21.89
N PHE A 205 40.66 -24.52 20.97
CA PHE A 205 40.57 -24.92 19.56
C PHE A 205 40.70 -26.44 19.43
N GLY A 206 39.63 -27.10 19.00
CA GLY A 206 39.66 -28.42 18.38
C GLY A 206 39.78 -28.28 16.86
N ARG A 207 40.35 -29.28 16.18
CA ARG A 207 40.60 -29.34 14.73
C ARG A 207 39.31 -29.02 13.95
N ALA A 208 39.33 -27.99 13.09
CA ALA A 208 38.19 -27.65 12.24
C ALA A 208 38.06 -28.72 11.14
N ALA A 209 36.94 -29.45 11.08
CA ALA A 209 36.76 -30.46 10.05
C ALA A 209 36.54 -29.85 8.65
N THR A 210 37.00 -30.59 7.66
CA THR A 210 37.32 -30.14 6.30
C THR A 210 36.29 -30.59 5.28
N LEU A 211 36.35 -30.03 4.06
CA LEU A 211 35.55 -30.45 2.91
C LEU A 211 35.70 -31.96 2.60
N ALA A 212 36.79 -32.62 2.98
CA ALA A 212 36.96 -34.06 2.78
C ALA A 212 36.03 -34.91 3.69
N ASP A 213 35.69 -34.41 4.88
CA ASP A 213 34.99 -35.19 5.91
C ASP A 213 33.47 -35.37 5.63
N ASN A 214 32.95 -34.77 4.56
CA ASN A 214 31.51 -34.66 4.26
C ASN A 214 31.10 -35.18 2.86
N GLU A 215 31.95 -35.97 2.22
CA GLU A 215 31.78 -36.40 0.83
C GLU A 215 30.48 -37.18 0.59
N SER A 216 30.17 -38.15 1.44
CA SER A 216 28.95 -38.99 1.35
C SER A 216 27.66 -38.17 1.37
N LEU A 217 27.56 -37.17 2.26
CA LEU A 217 26.38 -36.31 2.34
C LEU A 217 26.27 -35.38 1.12
N ARG A 218 27.39 -34.84 0.60
CA ARG A 218 27.37 -34.00 -0.61
C ARG A 218 26.88 -34.75 -1.84
N ILE A 219 27.39 -35.96 -2.07
CA ILE A 219 27.00 -36.80 -3.21
C ILE A 219 25.53 -37.22 -3.10
N THR A 220 25.10 -37.64 -1.91
CA THR A 220 23.70 -38.04 -1.66
C THR A 220 22.74 -36.88 -1.89
N LEU A 221 23.02 -35.70 -1.33
CA LEU A 221 22.19 -34.51 -1.52
C LEU A 221 22.19 -34.03 -2.98
N ALA A 222 23.30 -34.18 -3.70
CA ALA A 222 23.37 -33.86 -5.13
C ALA A 222 22.50 -34.82 -5.96
N ALA A 223 22.53 -36.13 -5.66
CA ALA A 223 21.67 -37.12 -6.31
C ALA A 223 20.18 -36.84 -6.08
N LEU A 224 19.79 -36.57 -4.83
CA LEU A 224 18.42 -36.19 -4.48
C LEU A 224 17.99 -34.88 -5.18
N TYR A 225 18.88 -33.89 -5.29
CA TYR A 225 18.59 -32.65 -6.01
C TYR A 225 18.33 -32.89 -7.51
N HIS A 226 19.18 -33.67 -8.17
CA HIS A 226 18.96 -34.04 -9.58
C HIS A 226 17.63 -34.77 -9.76
N MET A 227 17.33 -35.76 -8.91
CA MET A 227 16.04 -36.47 -8.99
C MET A 227 14.86 -35.50 -8.86
N VAL A 228 14.87 -34.60 -7.88
CA VAL A 228 13.78 -33.64 -7.65
C VAL A 228 13.66 -32.63 -8.80
N GLU A 229 14.77 -32.00 -9.23
CA GLU A 229 14.73 -30.94 -10.24
C GLU A 229 14.39 -31.46 -11.64
N LEU A 230 14.95 -32.63 -12.02
CA LEU A 230 14.70 -33.25 -13.32
C LEU A 230 13.26 -33.76 -13.43
N ILE A 231 12.74 -34.45 -12.40
CA ILE A 231 11.37 -34.99 -12.42
C ILE A 231 10.32 -33.88 -12.28
N ARG A 232 10.59 -32.78 -11.54
CA ARG A 232 9.62 -31.68 -11.40
C ARG A 232 9.37 -30.92 -12.71
N ASN A 233 10.34 -30.87 -13.62
CA ASN A 233 10.28 -29.97 -14.77
C ASN A 233 9.28 -30.45 -15.86
N ARG A 234 8.10 -29.82 -15.89
CA ARG A 234 7.00 -30.14 -16.83
C ARG A 234 7.35 -29.93 -18.31
N HIS A 235 8.25 -29.00 -18.64
CA HIS A 235 8.55 -28.66 -20.04
C HIS A 235 9.30 -29.79 -20.75
N ILE A 236 10.21 -30.48 -20.05
CA ILE A 236 10.97 -31.61 -20.60
C ILE A 236 10.13 -32.90 -20.51
N ALA A 237 9.34 -33.07 -19.45
CA ALA A 237 8.41 -34.19 -19.34
C ALA A 237 7.46 -34.29 -20.55
N GLY A 238 6.96 -33.16 -21.06
CA GLY A 238 6.12 -33.14 -22.26
C GLY A 238 6.84 -33.56 -23.56
N LYS A 239 8.16 -33.34 -23.66
CA LYS A 239 8.97 -33.84 -24.78
C LYS A 239 9.26 -35.34 -24.69
N ILE A 240 9.36 -35.88 -23.47
CA ILE A 240 9.55 -37.33 -23.24
C ILE A 240 8.24 -38.10 -23.45
N GLN A 241 7.10 -37.47 -23.12
CA GLN A 241 5.77 -38.07 -23.26
C GLN A 241 5.41 -38.42 -24.72
N THR A 242 6.04 -37.77 -25.70
CA THR A 242 5.88 -38.10 -27.13
C THR A 242 6.52 -39.45 -27.48
N GLU A 243 7.43 -39.96 -26.63
CA GLU A 243 8.14 -41.24 -26.81
C GLU A 243 7.62 -42.36 -25.88
N GLN A 244 7.13 -42.05 -24.66
CA GLN A 244 6.68 -43.04 -23.65
C GLN A 244 5.46 -42.55 -22.84
N GLY A 245 4.39 -43.37 -22.75
CA GLY A 245 3.09 -43.00 -22.16
C GLY A 245 3.00 -42.94 -20.63
N ASP A 246 3.93 -43.55 -19.89
CA ASP A 246 3.81 -43.76 -18.42
C ASP A 246 4.43 -42.65 -17.55
N VAL A 247 5.07 -41.65 -18.16
CA VAL A 247 5.94 -40.67 -17.45
C VAL A 247 5.15 -39.68 -16.57
N GLN A 248 3.94 -39.28 -16.99
CA GLN A 248 3.11 -38.37 -16.18
C GLN A 248 2.64 -39.04 -14.88
N HIS A 249 2.26 -40.32 -14.94
CA HIS A 249 1.83 -41.06 -13.76
C HIS A 249 2.97 -41.22 -12.75
N LEU A 250 4.18 -41.56 -13.23
CA LEU A 250 5.39 -41.62 -12.40
C LEU A 250 5.73 -40.26 -11.77
N GLN A 251 5.55 -39.17 -12.51
CA GLN A 251 5.76 -37.82 -11.97
C GLN A 251 4.77 -37.51 -10.85
N GLU A 252 3.47 -37.77 -11.03
CA GLU A 252 2.45 -37.55 -9.99
C GLU A 252 2.70 -38.40 -8.75
N GLN A 253 3.08 -39.67 -8.94
CA GLN A 253 3.44 -40.57 -7.85
C GLN A 253 4.66 -40.05 -7.06
N PHE A 254 5.71 -39.62 -7.76
CA PHE A 254 6.90 -39.04 -7.11
C PHE A 254 6.55 -37.81 -6.28
N LEU A 255 5.72 -36.91 -6.81
CA LEU A 255 5.31 -35.71 -6.09
C LEU A 255 4.47 -36.01 -4.84
N LEU A 256 3.68 -37.09 -4.85
CA LEU A 256 2.97 -37.57 -3.65
C LEU A 256 3.94 -38.18 -2.63
N GLU A 257 4.90 -38.99 -3.09
CA GLU A 257 5.89 -39.65 -2.24
C GLU A 257 6.84 -38.66 -1.54
N LEU A 258 7.11 -37.48 -2.14
CA LEU A 258 7.83 -36.39 -1.47
C LEU A 258 7.08 -35.83 -0.24
N GLU A 259 5.76 -35.98 -0.18
CA GLU A 259 4.92 -35.52 0.94
C GLU A 259 4.76 -36.59 2.04
N GLU A 260 5.01 -37.86 1.71
CA GLU A 260 4.87 -38.98 2.64
C GLU A 260 6.02 -39.02 3.67
N PRO A 261 5.74 -39.46 4.91
CA PRO A 261 6.76 -39.60 5.93
C PRO A 261 7.73 -40.74 5.59
N LEU A 262 9.03 -40.49 5.75
CA LEU A 262 10.05 -41.53 5.59
C LEU A 262 9.89 -42.61 6.68
N GLU A 263 9.97 -43.89 6.29
CA GLU A 263 9.61 -45.05 7.13
C GLU A 263 10.29 -45.08 8.51
N PHE A 264 11.54 -44.63 8.61
CA PHE A 264 12.35 -44.70 9.84
C PHE A 264 12.30 -43.46 10.74
N VAL A 265 11.72 -42.36 10.28
CA VAL A 265 11.70 -41.06 10.99
C VAL A 265 10.27 -40.58 11.25
N GLY A 266 9.30 -41.04 10.45
CA GLY A 266 7.91 -40.60 10.57
C GLY A 266 7.71 -39.14 10.17
N GLN A 267 8.64 -38.55 9.40
CA GLN A 267 8.58 -37.17 8.91
C GLN A 267 8.94 -37.09 7.43
N PRO A 268 8.36 -36.15 6.66
CA PRO A 268 8.73 -35.93 5.26
C PRO A 268 10.19 -35.48 5.09
N LEU A 269 10.82 -35.80 3.95
CA LEU A 269 12.20 -35.41 3.62
C LEU A 269 12.43 -33.90 3.79
N LEU A 270 11.45 -33.07 3.42
CA LEU A 270 11.52 -31.62 3.56
C LEU A 270 11.76 -31.17 5.01
N VAL A 271 11.13 -31.83 5.98
CA VAL A 271 11.26 -31.50 7.41
C VAL A 271 12.64 -31.90 7.92
N VAL A 272 13.13 -33.07 7.52
CA VAL A 272 14.49 -33.54 7.82
C VAL A 272 15.54 -32.52 7.36
N LEU A 273 15.40 -31.99 6.14
CA LEU A 273 16.30 -30.97 5.61
C LEU A 273 16.23 -29.65 6.40
N PHE A 274 15.05 -29.23 6.85
CA PHE A 274 14.91 -28.07 7.75
C PHE A 274 15.57 -28.33 9.11
N GLU A 275 15.49 -29.55 9.65
CA GLU A 275 16.16 -29.93 10.90
C GLU A 275 17.70 -29.92 10.82
N MET A 276 18.28 -30.06 9.63
CA MET A 276 19.73 -29.92 9.43
C MET A 276 20.22 -28.47 9.57
N MET A 277 19.35 -27.46 9.41
CA MET A 277 19.79 -26.06 9.40
C MET A 277 20.19 -25.51 10.79
N PRO A 278 19.41 -25.69 11.88
CA PRO A 278 19.78 -25.15 13.19
C PRO A 278 21.12 -25.68 13.76
N PRO A 279 21.44 -27.00 13.70
CA PRO A 279 22.72 -27.55 14.16
C PRO A 279 23.95 -26.95 13.46
N PHE A 280 23.82 -26.64 12.17
CA PHE A 280 24.90 -25.99 11.40
C PHE A 280 25.25 -24.61 11.96
N TYR A 281 24.26 -23.76 12.24
CA TYR A 281 24.49 -22.43 12.81
C TYR A 281 24.72 -22.42 14.32
N GLY A 282 24.27 -23.45 15.02
CA GLY A 282 24.58 -23.66 16.44
C GLY A 282 26.02 -24.13 16.67
N GLY A 283 26.77 -24.43 15.60
CA GLY A 283 28.16 -24.90 15.68
C GLY A 283 28.30 -26.35 16.15
N THR A 284 27.20 -27.08 16.35
CA THR A 284 27.22 -28.49 16.76
C THR A 284 27.56 -29.41 15.59
N SER A 285 27.23 -28.99 14.36
CA SER A 285 27.49 -29.75 13.13
C SER A 285 27.84 -28.81 11.98
N PRO A 286 29.01 -28.12 12.03
CA PRO A 286 29.39 -27.13 11.02
C PRO A 286 29.72 -27.74 9.65
N HIS A 287 29.71 -29.07 9.51
CA HIS A 287 30.08 -29.79 8.29
C HIS A 287 28.94 -29.96 7.29
N PHE A 288 27.69 -29.61 7.62
CA PHE A 288 26.59 -29.80 6.68
C PHE A 288 26.69 -28.90 5.45
N PRO A 289 26.49 -29.43 4.21
CA PRO A 289 26.66 -28.66 2.98
C PRO A 289 25.45 -27.76 2.75
N ILE A 290 25.46 -26.59 3.39
CA ILE A 290 24.27 -25.74 3.57
C ILE A 290 23.70 -25.26 2.22
N LYS A 291 24.56 -25.02 1.22
CA LYS A 291 24.13 -24.64 -0.15
C LYS A 291 23.22 -25.72 -0.75
N LYS A 292 23.64 -26.98 -0.71
CA LYS A 292 22.91 -28.11 -1.31
C LYS A 292 21.58 -28.35 -0.59
N ILE A 293 21.59 -28.25 0.75
CA ILE A 293 20.39 -28.37 1.59
C ILE A 293 19.37 -27.29 1.22
N LEU A 294 19.76 -26.03 1.15
CA LEU A 294 18.86 -24.92 0.81
C LEU A 294 18.29 -25.03 -0.60
N LEU A 295 19.13 -25.40 -1.58
CA LEU A 295 18.69 -25.63 -2.94
C LEU A 295 17.65 -26.77 -2.99
N LEU A 296 17.91 -27.90 -2.33
CA LEU A 296 16.97 -29.02 -2.27
C LEU A 296 15.64 -28.65 -1.57
N ILE A 297 15.69 -27.96 -0.42
CA ILE A 297 14.50 -27.43 0.27
C ILE A 297 13.67 -26.56 -0.70
N TRP A 298 14.33 -25.64 -1.41
CA TRP A 298 13.64 -24.77 -2.35
C TRP A 298 12.96 -25.56 -3.47
N LYS A 299 13.64 -26.55 -4.06
CA LYS A 299 13.09 -27.34 -5.16
C LYS A 299 11.96 -28.27 -4.72
N ILE A 300 12.03 -28.86 -3.52
CA ILE A 300 10.94 -29.66 -2.94
C ILE A 300 9.73 -28.77 -2.63
N LEU A 301 9.92 -27.55 -2.11
CA LEU A 301 8.83 -26.60 -1.90
C LEU A 301 8.14 -26.22 -3.22
N LEU A 302 8.90 -26.02 -4.30
CA LEU A 302 8.34 -25.78 -5.64
C LEU A 302 7.59 -27.00 -6.19
N ALA A 303 8.05 -28.21 -5.89
CA ALA A 303 7.44 -29.46 -6.34
C ALA A 303 6.10 -29.73 -5.63
N THR A 304 6.07 -29.53 -4.31
CA THR A 304 4.92 -29.85 -3.45
C THR A 304 3.86 -28.74 -3.45
N LEU A 305 4.27 -27.48 -3.24
CA LEU A 305 3.36 -26.34 -3.14
C LEU A 305 3.14 -25.62 -4.48
N GLY A 306 4.01 -25.82 -5.47
CA GLY A 306 3.95 -25.11 -6.75
C GLY A 306 4.58 -23.72 -6.75
N GLY A 307 4.77 -23.18 -7.95
CA GLY A 307 5.40 -21.89 -8.21
C GLY A 307 4.41 -20.72 -8.24
N TRP A 308 4.73 -19.68 -9.02
CA TRP A 308 3.91 -18.47 -9.10
C TRP A 308 2.58 -18.69 -9.83
N GLU A 309 2.57 -19.56 -10.84
CA GLU A 309 1.39 -19.84 -11.66
C GLU A 309 0.39 -20.70 -10.91
N GLU A 310 0.85 -21.78 -10.26
CA GLU A 310 0.01 -22.63 -9.42
C GLU A 310 -0.60 -21.82 -8.27
N LEU A 311 0.20 -21.00 -7.58
CA LEU A 311 -0.30 -20.14 -6.51
C LEU A 311 -1.36 -19.13 -7.01
N ALA A 312 -1.21 -18.60 -8.23
CA ALA A 312 -2.19 -17.70 -8.81
C ALA A 312 -3.51 -18.42 -9.12
N LEU A 313 -3.44 -19.65 -9.63
CA LEU A 313 -4.57 -20.52 -9.91
C LEU A 313 -5.31 -20.92 -8.63
N GLU A 314 -4.60 -21.42 -7.61
CA GLU A 314 -5.19 -21.78 -6.32
C GLU A 314 -5.88 -20.59 -5.66
N LYS A 315 -5.27 -19.41 -5.73
CA LYS A 315 -5.87 -18.19 -5.23
C LYS A 315 -7.12 -17.79 -6.00
N ALA A 316 -7.16 -18.01 -7.32
CA ALA A 316 -8.37 -17.78 -8.12
C ALA A 316 -9.48 -18.76 -7.70
N ASN A 317 -9.15 -20.05 -7.52
CA ASN A 317 -10.08 -21.08 -7.08
C ASN A 317 -10.66 -20.79 -5.69
N LYS A 318 -9.81 -20.41 -4.73
CA LYS A 318 -10.25 -20.05 -3.36
C LYS A 318 -11.08 -18.76 -3.31
N ARG A 319 -10.90 -17.85 -4.27
CA ARG A 319 -11.77 -16.68 -4.43
C ARG A 319 -13.11 -17.04 -5.06
N ALA A 320 -13.13 -17.98 -6.00
CA ALA A 320 -14.36 -18.48 -6.60
C ALA A 320 -15.22 -19.22 -5.56
N SER A 321 -14.61 -20.07 -4.72
CA SER A 321 -15.34 -20.78 -3.64
C SER A 321 -15.97 -19.85 -2.60
N THR A 322 -15.39 -18.65 -2.40
CA THR A 322 -15.89 -17.62 -1.48
C THR A 322 -16.76 -16.56 -2.15
N ASN A 323 -17.19 -16.79 -3.41
CA ASN A 323 -18.02 -15.87 -4.21
C ASN A 323 -17.42 -14.45 -4.37
N LEU A 324 -16.09 -14.33 -4.42
CA LEU A 324 -15.40 -13.07 -4.61
C LEU A 324 -15.05 -12.81 -6.09
N PRO A 325 -15.04 -11.55 -6.56
CA PRO A 325 -14.72 -11.22 -7.94
C PRO A 325 -13.26 -11.50 -8.30
N VAL A 326 -13.00 -11.81 -9.57
CA VAL A 326 -11.66 -11.96 -10.15
C VAL A 326 -10.91 -10.63 -10.09
N VAL A 327 -9.61 -10.69 -9.78
CA VAL A 327 -8.75 -9.51 -9.56
C VAL A 327 -7.62 -9.54 -10.56
N GLU A 328 -7.24 -8.38 -11.09
CA GLU A 328 -6.06 -8.20 -11.95
C GLU A 328 -4.80 -8.81 -11.32
N ASP A 329 -4.05 -9.61 -12.10
CA ASP A 329 -2.77 -10.14 -11.65
C ASP A 329 -1.71 -9.03 -11.61
N THR A 330 -1.02 -8.94 -10.48
CA THR A 330 0.04 -7.96 -10.27
C THR A 330 1.26 -8.24 -11.14
N ILE A 331 1.57 -9.50 -11.43
CA ILE A 331 2.74 -9.87 -12.24
C ILE A 331 2.47 -9.49 -13.69
N MET A 332 1.37 -9.95 -14.28
CA MET A 332 0.98 -9.62 -15.65
C MET A 332 0.90 -8.11 -15.91
N VAL A 333 0.29 -7.35 -15.00
CA VAL A 333 0.19 -5.90 -15.14
C VAL A 333 1.56 -5.22 -14.98
N ALA A 334 2.45 -5.76 -14.15
CA ALA A 334 3.80 -5.21 -13.95
C ALA A 334 4.77 -5.53 -15.10
N THR A 335 4.65 -6.69 -15.74
CA THR A 335 5.44 -7.06 -16.92
C THR A 335 5.20 -6.06 -18.05
N ASN A 336 3.96 -5.61 -18.22
CA ASN A 336 3.60 -4.62 -19.24
C ASN A 336 3.98 -3.16 -18.87
N MET A 337 4.68 -2.92 -17.75
CA MET A 337 5.10 -1.57 -17.35
C MET A 337 6.56 -1.30 -17.70
N PRO A 338 6.87 -0.24 -18.48
CA PRO A 338 8.26 0.12 -18.78
C PRO A 338 9.00 0.58 -17.52
N SER A 339 10.32 0.34 -17.44
CA SER A 339 11.16 0.86 -16.36
C SER A 339 11.21 2.41 -16.37
N THR A 340 11.35 3.04 -15.20
CA THR A 340 11.44 4.51 -15.09
C THR A 340 12.90 4.92 -14.91
N GLN A 341 13.33 5.93 -15.65
CA GLN A 341 14.62 6.58 -15.43
C GLN A 341 14.47 7.66 -14.37
N PHE A 342 15.33 7.62 -13.35
CA PHE A 342 15.42 8.64 -12.32
C PHE A 342 16.73 9.42 -12.54
N ASN A 343 16.67 10.75 -12.63
CA ASN A 343 17.84 11.58 -12.94
C ASN A 343 18.77 11.75 -11.71
N ASP A 344 20.08 11.71 -11.95
CA ASP A 344 21.11 12.12 -10.98
C ASP A 344 21.42 13.63 -11.16
N GLY A 345 21.79 14.29 -10.06
CA GLY A 345 21.76 15.76 -9.89
C GLY A 345 22.62 16.63 -10.82
N GLU A 346 23.57 16.10 -11.59
CA GLU A 346 24.47 16.92 -12.43
C GLU A 346 24.09 16.99 -13.91
N SER A 347 23.43 15.96 -14.46
CA SER A 347 23.04 15.92 -15.88
C SER A 347 21.56 16.27 -16.11
N GLY A 348 20.77 16.37 -15.03
CA GLY A 348 19.33 16.68 -15.08
C GLY A 348 19.00 18.12 -15.51
N VAL A 349 19.91 19.07 -15.33
CA VAL A 349 19.64 20.50 -15.61
C VAL A 349 19.49 20.78 -17.11
N ARG A 350 20.24 20.07 -17.98
CA ARG A 350 20.16 20.27 -19.44
C ARG A 350 18.97 19.55 -20.11
N MET A 351 18.47 18.46 -19.53
CA MET A 351 17.37 17.66 -20.11
C MET A 351 15.98 17.98 -19.54
N ALA A 352 15.89 18.59 -18.34
CA ALA A 352 14.62 19.02 -17.75
C ALA A 352 13.85 20.03 -18.61
N ILE A 353 14.52 20.71 -19.54
CA ILE A 353 13.93 21.67 -20.47
C ILE A 353 13.15 20.98 -21.61
N ARG A 354 13.44 19.71 -21.95
CA ARG A 354 12.85 19.03 -23.13
C ARG A 354 11.75 18.00 -22.88
N ARG A 355 11.54 17.52 -21.64
CA ARG A 355 10.54 16.45 -21.35
C ARG A 355 9.54 16.83 -20.26
N ASN A 356 8.72 17.86 -20.51
CA ASN A 356 7.56 18.14 -19.68
C ASN A 356 6.33 17.37 -20.19
N ALA A 357 6.12 16.16 -19.67
CA ALA A 357 4.84 15.46 -19.80
C ALA A 357 3.74 16.19 -18.97
N PRO A 358 2.49 16.28 -19.45
CA PRO A 358 1.44 17.07 -18.80
C PRO A 358 1.03 16.56 -17.41
N THR A 359 1.28 15.29 -17.08
CA THR A 359 0.88 14.68 -15.80
C THR A 359 1.74 15.10 -14.61
N ALA A 360 3.05 15.30 -14.82
CA ALA A 360 3.98 15.73 -13.77
C ALA A 360 3.69 17.19 -13.34
N ARG A 361 3.27 18.05 -14.28
CA ARG A 361 2.88 19.44 -13.99
C ARG A 361 1.68 19.57 -13.06
N MET A 362 0.77 18.60 -13.02
CA MET A 362 -0.42 18.68 -12.18
C MET A 362 -0.07 18.37 -10.71
N MET A 363 0.79 17.38 -10.46
CA MET A 363 1.36 17.14 -9.12
C MET A 363 2.31 18.25 -8.70
N SER A 364 3.18 18.71 -9.59
CA SER A 364 4.06 19.85 -9.31
C SER A 364 3.27 21.13 -9.07
N ARG A 365 2.15 21.41 -9.74
CA ARG A 365 1.28 22.57 -9.44
C ARG A 365 0.52 22.42 -8.13
N GLN A 366 0.04 21.22 -7.79
CA GLN A 366 -0.56 20.95 -6.47
C GLN A 366 0.49 21.01 -5.34
N MET A 367 1.74 20.63 -5.61
CA MET A 367 2.88 20.73 -4.71
C MET A 367 3.52 22.14 -4.70
N ALA A 368 3.33 22.94 -5.75
CA ALA A 368 3.81 24.32 -5.88
C ALA A 368 2.81 25.32 -5.27
N CYS A 369 1.51 25.02 -5.24
CA CYS A 369 0.57 25.66 -4.30
C CYS A 369 0.96 25.45 -2.83
N ALA A 370 1.96 24.60 -2.59
CA ALA A 370 2.56 24.26 -1.32
C ALA A 370 4.01 24.78 -1.16
N GLN A 371 4.50 25.63 -2.07
CA GLN A 371 5.89 26.14 -2.12
C GLN A 371 6.04 27.67 -2.08
N ALA A 372 5.00 28.45 -1.82
CA ALA A 372 5.25 29.82 -1.40
C ALA A 372 5.76 29.79 0.05
N GLU A 373 6.94 30.39 0.27
CA GLU A 373 7.64 30.61 1.54
C GLU A 373 8.66 29.52 1.93
N ASP A 374 9.87 29.72 1.42
CA ASP A 374 11.12 29.61 2.20
C ASP A 374 12.18 30.43 1.46
N GLY A 375 12.47 31.63 1.96
CA GLY A 375 13.63 32.43 1.61
C GLY A 375 14.35 32.78 2.90
N LYS A 376 15.56 32.25 3.08
CA LYS A 376 16.53 32.71 4.08
C LYS A 376 17.60 33.52 3.36
N GLU A 377 17.90 34.69 3.92
CA GLU A 377 19.17 35.40 3.75
C GLU A 377 20.21 34.76 4.69
N ASP A 378 21.45 34.60 4.21
CA ASP A 378 22.65 35.22 4.81
C ASP A 378 23.93 34.88 4.01
N ASP A 379 24.64 35.97 3.67
CA ASP A 379 26.08 36.26 3.54
C ASP A 379 27.05 35.61 2.50
N ASP A 380 27.51 36.51 1.60
CA ASP A 380 28.85 36.77 1.04
C ASP A 380 29.85 35.62 0.80
N VAL A 381 30.18 35.35 -0.48
CA VAL A 381 31.58 35.27 -1.01
C VAL A 381 31.59 35.51 -2.55
N ASP A 382 32.49 36.39 -2.98
CA ASP A 382 32.91 36.75 -4.35
C ASP A 382 32.83 35.66 -5.45
N ALA A 383 32.31 36.04 -6.63
CA ALA A 383 32.74 35.48 -7.92
C ALA A 383 32.50 36.46 -9.09
N GLN A 384 33.59 36.78 -9.79
CA GLN A 384 33.73 37.71 -10.92
C GLN A 384 32.93 37.34 -12.19
N PRO A 385 32.66 38.30 -13.11
CA PRO A 385 31.81 38.11 -14.27
C PRO A 385 32.55 37.41 -15.42
N ALA A 386 32.03 36.27 -15.88
CA ALA A 386 32.50 35.59 -17.08
C ALA A 386 31.88 36.19 -18.35
N VAL A 387 32.67 37.04 -18.99
CA VAL A 387 32.91 37.26 -20.42
C VAL A 387 31.85 36.76 -21.42
N ALA A 388 31.31 37.72 -22.20
CA ALA A 388 30.54 37.51 -23.41
C ALA A 388 31.41 36.94 -24.55
N PHE A 389 30.92 35.92 -25.26
CA PHE A 389 31.40 35.57 -26.60
C PHE A 389 30.24 35.10 -27.49
N ASP A 390 29.88 36.03 -28.37
CA ASP A 390 29.58 35.97 -29.81
C ASP A 390 28.92 34.74 -30.46
N ASP A 391 27.93 35.05 -31.29
CA ASP A 391 27.25 34.21 -32.28
C ASP A 391 28.20 33.82 -33.42
N THR A 392 28.01 32.64 -34.04
CA THR A 392 27.92 32.46 -35.51
C THR A 392 27.67 30.99 -35.93
N GLU A 393 26.65 30.83 -36.78
CA GLU A 393 26.43 29.83 -37.85
C GLU A 393 26.40 28.32 -37.46
N ASP A 394 25.42 27.49 -37.83
CA ASP A 394 24.77 27.40 -39.13
C ASP A 394 23.45 26.57 -39.08
N ARG A 395 22.52 26.86 -40.00
CA ARG A 395 21.16 26.28 -40.08
C ARG A 395 21.11 25.03 -40.96
N SER A 396 20.27 24.03 -40.61
CA SER A 396 19.34 23.41 -41.58
C SER A 396 18.31 22.45 -40.96
N ALA A 397 17.14 22.38 -41.63
CA ALA A 397 16.06 21.37 -41.54
C ALA A 397 14.99 21.49 -40.41
N THR A 398 14.19 22.55 -40.52
CA THR A 398 12.71 22.56 -40.54
C THR A 398 11.90 21.53 -39.74
N GLY A 399 11.24 22.03 -38.69
CA GLY A 399 10.07 21.45 -38.04
C GLY A 399 9.51 22.39 -36.97
N GLN A 400 8.88 23.49 -37.39
CA GLN A 400 8.35 24.52 -36.49
C GLN A 400 7.29 23.95 -35.52
N CYS A 401 7.61 23.82 -34.24
CA CYS A 401 6.63 23.77 -33.17
C CYS A 401 6.67 25.09 -32.40
N ARG A 402 5.73 25.97 -32.76
CA ARG A 402 5.55 27.31 -32.20
C ARG A 402 5.19 27.20 -30.72
N GLN A 403 6.05 27.73 -29.84
CA GLN A 403 5.71 28.01 -28.46
C GLN A 403 4.51 28.97 -28.42
N VAL A 404 3.42 28.57 -27.76
CA VAL A 404 2.33 29.49 -27.42
C VAL A 404 2.21 29.51 -25.91
N SER A 405 2.63 30.66 -25.35
CA SER A 405 2.37 31.07 -23.96
C SER A 405 0.86 31.03 -23.68
N GLY A 406 0.49 30.55 -22.50
CA GLY A 406 -0.88 30.24 -22.08
C GLY A 406 -1.75 31.46 -21.74
N ASP A 407 -1.75 32.49 -22.58
CA ASP A 407 -2.57 33.70 -22.43
C ASP A 407 -3.29 34.06 -23.74
N LYS A 408 -4.11 33.15 -24.28
CA LYS A 408 -5.17 33.52 -25.25
C LYS A 408 -6.38 32.61 -25.12
N THR A 409 -7.54 33.20 -24.82
CA THR A 409 -8.85 32.60 -25.05
C THR A 409 -8.95 32.23 -26.54
N PRO A 410 -9.32 30.99 -26.91
CA PRO A 410 -9.37 30.60 -28.31
C PRO A 410 -10.46 31.39 -29.05
N ARG A 411 -10.10 32.04 -30.16
CA ARG A 411 -11.06 32.59 -31.13
C ARG A 411 -11.72 31.44 -31.91
N ALA A 412 -13.01 31.54 -32.16
CA ALA A 412 -13.78 30.57 -32.94
C ALA A 412 -13.14 30.36 -34.33
N GLY A 413 -12.88 29.10 -34.71
CA GLY A 413 -12.44 28.71 -36.05
C GLY A 413 -11.09 28.02 -36.19
N SER A 414 -10.37 27.71 -35.10
CA SER A 414 -9.12 26.92 -35.20
C SER A 414 -9.43 25.42 -35.23
N PRO A 415 -8.79 24.61 -36.10
CA PRO A 415 -9.06 23.17 -36.19
C PRO A 415 -8.71 22.47 -34.86
N THR A 416 -9.60 21.60 -34.42
CA THR A 416 -9.47 20.81 -33.19
C THR A 416 -8.25 19.91 -33.28
N ILE A 417 -7.23 20.18 -32.45
CA ILE A 417 -6.15 19.22 -32.22
C ILE A 417 -6.80 17.96 -31.64
N GLN A 418 -6.68 16.81 -32.31
CA GLN A 418 -7.12 15.53 -31.76
C GLN A 418 -6.44 15.34 -30.39
N GLU A 419 -7.21 15.37 -29.31
CA GLU A 419 -6.68 15.06 -27.99
C GLU A 419 -6.17 13.61 -28.02
N PRO A 420 -4.91 13.35 -27.63
CA PRO A 420 -4.42 11.98 -27.54
C PRO A 420 -5.30 11.20 -26.54
N PRO A 421 -5.49 9.89 -26.76
CA PRO A 421 -6.36 9.07 -25.92
C PRO A 421 -5.98 9.25 -24.44
N ARG A 422 -6.98 9.52 -23.58
CA ARG A 422 -6.78 9.71 -22.14
C ARG A 422 -6.05 8.48 -21.58
N LYS A 423 -4.79 8.64 -21.20
CA LYS A 423 -3.99 7.60 -20.54
C LYS A 423 -4.68 7.19 -19.24
N LYS A 424 -5.33 6.02 -19.22
CA LYS A 424 -5.87 5.43 -18.00
C LYS A 424 -4.72 4.90 -17.15
N LEU A 425 -4.83 5.03 -15.83
CA LEU A 425 -3.89 4.38 -14.92
C LEU A 425 -3.97 2.86 -15.11
N PRO A 426 -2.85 2.12 -14.95
CA PRO A 426 -2.80 0.68 -15.17
C PRO A 426 -3.61 -0.13 -14.14
N TRP A 427 -4.05 0.49 -13.04
CA TRP A 427 -4.73 -0.20 -11.94
C TRP A 427 -6.13 0.37 -11.67
N LYS A 428 -7.10 -0.51 -11.36
CA LYS A 428 -8.36 -0.09 -10.75
C LYS A 428 -8.17 0.29 -9.27
N SER A 429 -8.69 1.43 -8.82
CA SER A 429 -8.63 1.82 -7.40
C SER A 429 -9.36 0.82 -6.49
N LYS A 430 -8.90 0.70 -5.23
CA LYS A 430 -9.44 -0.20 -4.20
C LYS A 430 -9.97 0.57 -2.99
N ILE A 431 -10.95 0.00 -2.30
CA ILE A 431 -11.37 0.40 -0.96
C ILE A 431 -11.79 -0.85 -0.16
N SER A 432 -11.48 -0.91 1.14
CA SER A 432 -11.90 -2.01 2.02
C SER A 432 -13.26 -1.73 2.65
N GLN A 433 -13.89 -2.79 3.17
CA GLN A 433 -15.17 -2.68 3.87
C GLN A 433 -15.06 -1.79 5.12
N ALA A 434 -13.99 -1.96 5.91
CA ALA A 434 -13.73 -1.13 7.09
C ALA A 434 -13.54 0.37 6.74
N GLU A 435 -12.96 0.68 5.58
CA GLU A 435 -12.83 2.07 5.11
C GLU A 435 -14.19 2.67 4.73
N ILE A 436 -15.09 1.87 4.12
CA ILE A 436 -16.47 2.29 3.85
C ILE A 436 -17.24 2.49 5.15
N GLU A 437 -17.11 1.58 6.11
CA GLU A 437 -17.74 1.67 7.43
C GLU A 437 -17.24 2.89 8.19
N ALA A 438 -15.93 3.11 8.24
CA ALA A 438 -15.34 4.30 8.85
C ALA A 438 -15.82 5.57 8.15
N PHE A 439 -15.95 5.55 6.81
CA PHE A 439 -16.52 6.68 6.07
C PHE A 439 -17.99 6.92 6.45
N ILE A 440 -18.82 5.87 6.43
CA ILE A 440 -20.24 5.94 6.82
C ILE A 440 -20.37 6.43 8.25
N GLN A 441 -19.54 5.93 9.15
CA GLN A 441 -19.57 6.27 10.56
C GLN A 441 -19.12 7.71 10.79
N LEU A 442 -18.05 8.15 10.14
CA LEU A 442 -17.65 9.55 10.12
C LEU A 442 -18.78 10.45 9.59
N GLN A 443 -19.53 9.99 8.57
CA GLN A 443 -20.69 10.72 8.09
C GLN A 443 -21.84 10.70 9.13
N ARG A 444 -22.16 9.56 9.75
CA ARG A 444 -23.22 9.47 10.76
C ARG A 444 -22.91 10.30 12.00
N GLU A 445 -21.69 10.25 12.49
CA GLU A 445 -21.24 11.10 13.59
C GLU A 445 -21.33 12.59 13.19
N LYS A 446 -20.95 12.92 11.95
CA LYS A 446 -21.05 14.29 11.44
C LYS A 446 -22.49 14.78 11.28
N TYR A 447 -23.43 13.94 10.86
CA TYR A 447 -24.81 14.35 10.52
C TYR A 447 -25.85 14.05 11.61
N PHE A 448 -25.63 13.02 12.41
CA PHE A 448 -26.56 12.54 13.45
C PHE A 448 -25.94 12.53 14.85
N HIS A 449 -24.64 12.82 14.98
CA HIS A 449 -23.90 12.70 16.25
C HIS A 449 -24.08 11.35 16.95
N TYR A 450 -24.28 10.31 16.14
CA TYR A 450 -24.53 8.96 16.61
C TYR A 450 -23.62 7.98 15.88
N VAL A 451 -23.19 6.98 16.63
CA VAL A 451 -22.33 5.89 16.16
C VAL A 451 -23.11 4.60 16.28
N LEU A 452 -23.28 3.89 15.16
CA LEU A 452 -23.88 2.56 15.12
C LEU A 452 -22.79 1.59 14.69
N PRO A 453 -22.05 0.99 15.66
CA PRO A 453 -21.01 0.02 15.35
C PRO A 453 -21.60 -1.17 14.57
N GLY A 454 -20.91 -1.63 13.53
CA GLY A 454 -21.29 -2.84 12.79
C GLY A 454 -22.40 -2.69 11.73
N ASP A 455 -23.08 -1.54 11.65
CA ASP A 455 -24.09 -1.31 10.61
C ASP A 455 -23.52 -0.55 9.40
N SER A 456 -23.42 -1.23 8.27
CA SER A 456 -23.00 -0.67 6.98
C SER A 456 -24.17 -0.47 5.99
N ALA A 457 -25.39 -0.83 6.39
CA ALA A 457 -26.57 -0.92 5.53
C ALA A 457 -27.52 0.26 5.72
N SER A 458 -27.69 0.78 6.94
CA SER A 458 -28.64 1.86 7.19
C SER A 458 -28.09 3.19 6.69
N LEU A 459 -28.46 3.53 5.47
CA LEU A 459 -28.12 4.81 4.84
C LEU A 459 -29.20 5.88 5.09
N PHE A 460 -30.13 5.60 6.01
CA PHE A 460 -31.29 6.45 6.25
C PHE A 460 -30.87 7.84 6.73
N GLY A 461 -31.40 8.87 6.06
CA GLY A 461 -31.14 10.27 6.34
C GLY A 461 -29.77 10.80 5.89
N LEU A 462 -28.87 9.98 5.34
CA LEU A 462 -27.60 10.48 4.82
C LEU A 462 -27.80 11.26 3.49
N PRO A 463 -27.06 12.36 3.29
CA PRO A 463 -27.00 13.14 2.05
C PRO A 463 -26.91 12.36 0.73
N ARG A 464 -27.67 12.74 -0.31
CA ARG A 464 -27.57 12.11 -1.65
C ARG A 464 -26.14 12.04 -2.24
N PRO A 465 -25.27 13.08 -2.13
CA PRO A 465 -23.88 13.01 -2.56
C PRO A 465 -23.06 11.99 -1.76
N ILE A 466 -23.38 11.78 -0.49
CA ILE A 466 -22.77 10.75 0.34
C ILE A 466 -23.27 9.38 -0.10
N LEU A 467 -24.57 9.22 -0.39
CA LEU A 467 -25.10 8.00 -0.98
C LEU A 467 -24.43 7.68 -2.33
N ALA A 468 -24.22 8.68 -3.18
CA ALA A 468 -23.49 8.54 -4.44
C ALA A 468 -22.02 8.17 -4.20
N SER A 469 -21.36 8.81 -3.22
CA SER A 469 -19.98 8.49 -2.83
C SER A 469 -19.86 7.07 -2.29
N ILE A 470 -20.81 6.63 -1.46
CA ILE A 470 -20.91 5.26 -0.94
C ILE A 470 -21.15 4.28 -2.09
N ASN A 471 -22.02 4.61 -3.04
CA ASN A 471 -22.23 3.78 -4.23
C ASN A 471 -20.95 3.65 -5.06
N ILE A 472 -20.23 4.75 -5.30
CA ILE A 472 -18.93 4.71 -5.99
C ILE A 472 -17.93 3.88 -5.20
N GLN A 473 -17.81 4.06 -3.89
CA GLN A 473 -16.94 3.26 -3.04
C GLN A 473 -17.30 1.77 -3.12
N LYS A 474 -18.60 1.42 -3.10
CA LYS A 474 -19.09 0.05 -3.29
C LYS A 474 -18.69 -0.54 -4.64
N THR A 475 -18.66 0.24 -5.73
CA THR A 475 -18.16 -0.25 -7.05
C THR A 475 -16.66 -0.57 -7.08
N HIS A 476 -15.89 0.00 -6.14
CA HIS A 476 -14.46 -0.22 -5.95
C HIS A 476 -14.13 -1.09 -4.74
N LEU A 477 -15.14 -1.67 -4.08
CA LEU A 477 -14.98 -2.53 -2.92
C LEU A 477 -14.10 -3.73 -3.29
N TYR A 478 -13.04 -3.91 -2.51
CA TYR A 478 -12.14 -5.03 -2.61
C TYR A 478 -12.07 -5.73 -1.27
N THR A 479 -12.65 -6.93 -1.21
CA THR A 479 -12.53 -7.82 -0.06
C THR A 479 -11.33 -8.73 -0.27
N SER A 480 -10.37 -8.66 0.66
CA SER A 480 -9.21 -9.54 0.67
C SER A 480 -9.53 -10.86 1.38
N MET A 481 -8.89 -11.96 0.94
CA MET A 481 -9.01 -13.26 1.61
C MET A 481 -8.61 -13.19 3.10
N SER A 482 -7.60 -12.38 3.40
CA SER A 482 -7.13 -12.20 4.78
C SER A 482 -8.15 -11.49 5.68
N GLU A 483 -9.01 -10.61 5.14
CA GLU A 483 -10.10 -9.99 5.92
C GLU A 483 -11.20 -11.00 6.24
N ILE A 484 -11.53 -11.89 5.29
CA ILE A 484 -12.50 -12.99 5.53
C ILE A 484 -11.96 -13.93 6.60
N GLN A 485 -10.72 -14.42 6.44
CA GLN A 485 -10.09 -15.32 7.41
C GLN A 485 -10.02 -14.72 8.82
N ARG A 486 -9.69 -13.42 8.95
CA ARG A 486 -9.68 -12.76 10.27
C ARG A 486 -11.08 -12.67 10.87
N LYS A 487 -12.10 -12.36 10.07
CA LYS A 487 -13.48 -12.28 10.52
C LYS A 487 -13.99 -13.66 10.98
N ASP A 488 -13.71 -14.71 10.20
CA ASP A 488 -14.07 -16.08 10.57
C ASP A 488 -13.40 -16.48 11.90
N ASP A 489 -12.15 -16.08 12.12
CA ASP A 489 -11.44 -16.32 13.37
C ASP A 489 -12.00 -15.52 14.56
N GLU A 490 -12.42 -14.28 14.33
CA GLU A 490 -13.13 -13.46 15.32
C GLU A 490 -14.46 -14.13 15.73
N ASP A 491 -15.22 -14.66 14.76
CA ASP A 491 -16.48 -15.37 15.00
C ASP A 491 -16.25 -16.71 15.74
N LEU A 492 -15.22 -17.48 15.37
CA LEU A 492 -14.83 -18.71 16.07
C LEU A 492 -14.42 -18.45 17.52
N ASN A 493 -13.68 -17.37 17.77
CA ASN A 493 -13.29 -16.96 19.11
C ASN A 493 -14.48 -16.41 19.91
N ARG A 494 -15.48 -15.81 19.24
CA ARG A 494 -16.72 -15.33 19.88
C ARG A 494 -17.64 -16.50 20.28
N TYR A 495 -17.69 -17.55 19.46
CA TYR A 495 -18.61 -18.69 19.64
C TYR A 495 -17.90 -20.02 19.89
N LEU A 496 -16.92 -20.04 20.80
CA LEU A 496 -16.05 -21.20 21.11
C LEU A 496 -16.80 -22.54 21.29
N PHE A 497 -17.97 -22.53 21.93
CA PHE A 497 -18.73 -23.75 22.23
C PHE A 497 -19.73 -24.13 21.13
N SER A 498 -20.22 -23.14 20.37
CA SER A 498 -21.30 -23.33 19.39
C SER A 498 -20.77 -23.55 17.96
N MET A 499 -19.60 -23.00 17.64
CA MET A 499 -18.97 -23.15 16.33
C MET A 499 -17.69 -23.98 16.45
N LYS A 500 -17.61 -25.06 15.68
CA LYS A 500 -16.38 -25.84 15.51
C LYS A 500 -15.71 -25.46 14.20
N GLU A 501 -14.42 -25.17 14.28
CA GLU A 501 -13.59 -24.89 13.12
C GLU A 501 -13.51 -26.14 12.21
N LYS A 502 -13.81 -25.96 10.91
CA LYS A 502 -13.57 -26.98 9.89
C LYS A 502 -12.18 -26.75 9.30
N ILE A 503 -11.32 -27.76 9.39
CA ILE A 503 -9.95 -27.68 8.87
C ILE A 503 -9.93 -28.38 7.51
N GLU A 504 -9.66 -27.61 6.45
CA GLU A 504 -9.36 -28.17 5.13
C GLU A 504 -7.92 -28.69 5.15
N GLU A 505 -7.74 -30.01 5.01
CA GLU A 505 -6.41 -30.63 4.87
C GLU A 505 -5.84 -30.31 3.48
N SER A 506 -5.17 -29.16 3.37
CA SER A 506 -4.39 -28.79 2.18
C SER A 506 -2.94 -29.24 2.33
N LYS A 507 -2.22 -29.39 1.21
CA LYS A 507 -0.76 -29.65 1.20
C LYS A 507 0.01 -28.66 2.06
N THR A 508 -0.39 -27.39 1.99
CA THR A 508 0.20 -26.30 2.79
C THR A 508 -0.10 -26.46 4.29
N GLU A 509 -1.30 -26.90 4.66
CA GLU A 509 -1.68 -27.14 6.05
C GLU A 509 -0.90 -28.31 6.65
N SER A 510 -0.77 -29.42 5.90
CA SER A 510 0.05 -30.57 6.30
C SER A 510 1.51 -30.14 6.55
N LEU A 511 2.11 -29.40 5.62
CA LEU A 511 3.47 -28.89 5.79
C LEU A 511 3.60 -27.96 7.02
N TYR A 512 2.64 -27.04 7.20
CA TYR A 512 2.67 -26.12 8.33
C TYR A 512 2.63 -26.87 9.68
N LYS A 513 1.80 -27.92 9.80
CA LYS A 513 1.72 -28.75 11.01
C LYS A 513 3.08 -29.36 11.37
N HIS A 514 3.77 -29.96 10.39
CA HIS A 514 5.06 -30.58 10.63
C HIS A 514 6.16 -29.57 10.99
N LEU A 515 6.14 -28.38 10.38
CA LEU A 515 7.15 -27.35 10.65
C LEU A 515 6.90 -26.60 11.97
N LEU A 516 5.66 -26.48 12.42
CA LEU A 516 5.23 -25.62 13.54
C LEU A 516 6.09 -25.74 14.82
N PRO A 517 6.48 -26.94 15.31
CA PRO A 517 7.21 -27.08 16.58
C PRO A 517 8.54 -26.35 16.63
N LYS A 518 9.24 -26.29 15.50
CA LYS A 518 10.58 -25.69 15.34
C LYS A 518 10.57 -24.54 14.33
N LEU A 519 9.41 -24.05 13.92
CA LEU A 519 9.27 -23.03 12.87
C LEU A 519 10.03 -21.74 13.19
N THR A 520 10.09 -21.37 14.47
CA THR A 520 10.89 -20.23 14.96
C THR A 520 12.38 -20.46 14.70
N GLU A 521 12.90 -21.65 15.03
CA GLU A 521 14.30 -22.02 14.84
C GLU A 521 14.67 -22.04 13.35
N TYR A 522 13.81 -22.61 12.49
CA TYR A 522 14.01 -22.62 11.05
C TYR A 522 14.03 -21.21 10.45
N THR A 523 13.14 -20.33 10.92
CA THR A 523 13.08 -18.94 10.47
C THR A 523 14.34 -18.18 10.87
N VAL A 524 14.79 -18.33 12.12
CA VAL A 524 16.03 -17.72 12.61
C VAL A 524 17.25 -18.29 11.88
N ALA A 525 17.29 -19.60 11.62
CA ALA A 525 18.35 -20.23 10.83
C ALA A 525 18.42 -19.61 9.42
N LEU A 526 17.30 -19.49 8.70
CA LEU A 526 17.25 -18.82 7.39
C LEU A 526 17.76 -17.37 7.42
N LEU A 527 17.46 -16.62 8.49
CA LEU A 527 17.96 -15.26 8.65
C LEU A 527 19.47 -15.22 8.95
N LYS A 528 19.98 -16.16 9.76
CA LYS A 528 21.41 -16.29 10.03
C LYS A 528 22.20 -16.69 8.78
N VAL A 529 21.66 -17.60 7.96
CA VAL A 529 22.19 -17.93 6.63
C VAL A 529 22.34 -16.67 5.79
N LEU A 530 21.25 -15.89 5.71
CA LEU A 530 21.20 -14.70 4.89
C LEU A 530 22.16 -13.62 5.43
N LEU A 531 22.33 -13.49 6.75
CA LEU A 531 23.28 -12.56 7.36
C LEU A 531 24.73 -12.93 7.04
N ALA A 532 25.08 -14.21 7.12
CA ALA A 532 26.42 -14.68 6.85
C ALA A 532 26.78 -14.53 5.36
N ALA A 533 25.81 -14.67 4.44
CA ALA A 533 26.00 -14.44 3.02
C ALA A 533 25.91 -12.96 2.59
N ALA A 534 25.71 -12.03 3.54
CA ALA A 534 25.56 -10.62 3.23
C ALA A 534 26.86 -9.99 2.71
N PRO A 535 26.81 -9.13 1.68
CA PRO A 535 27.97 -8.35 1.25
C PRO A 535 28.38 -7.42 2.40
N SER A 536 29.62 -7.53 2.89
CA SER A 536 30.10 -6.81 4.07
C SER A 536 31.48 -6.19 3.80
N ASN A 537 31.66 -4.92 4.18
CA ASN A 537 32.92 -4.16 4.05
C ASN A 537 33.91 -4.39 5.21
N LYS A 538 33.51 -5.13 6.26
CA LYS A 538 34.37 -5.45 7.40
C LYS A 538 34.24 -6.94 7.69
N ALA A 539 35.10 -7.75 7.09
CA ALA A 539 35.27 -9.14 7.49
C ALA A 539 35.75 -9.17 8.94
N LYS A 540 34.85 -9.46 9.89
CA LYS A 540 35.24 -9.86 11.24
C LYS A 540 34.52 -11.17 11.58
N SER A 541 35.35 -12.20 11.71
CA SER A 541 35.17 -13.41 12.52
C SER A 541 34.01 -14.37 12.18
N GLU A 542 32.76 -13.97 11.97
CA GLU A 542 31.64 -14.93 11.75
C GLU A 542 31.50 -15.41 10.30
N THR A 543 32.04 -14.66 9.34
CA THR A 543 32.16 -15.06 7.92
C THR A 543 32.92 -16.38 7.73
N LEU A 544 33.68 -16.82 8.73
CA LEU A 544 34.50 -18.03 8.70
C LEU A 544 33.64 -19.29 8.48
N ASN A 545 32.39 -19.34 8.97
CA ASN A 545 31.57 -20.55 8.89
C ASN A 545 30.97 -20.83 7.49
N ILE A 546 30.77 -19.80 6.66
CA ILE A 546 30.44 -20.02 5.23
C ILE A 546 31.72 -20.36 4.44
N LEU A 547 32.87 -19.83 4.88
CA LEU A 547 34.16 -20.19 4.31
C LEU A 547 34.52 -21.67 4.56
N ILE A 548 34.05 -22.29 5.66
CA ILE A 548 34.28 -23.73 5.93
C ILE A 548 33.71 -24.62 4.81
N ASP A 549 32.62 -24.22 4.16
CA ASP A 549 32.00 -24.96 3.03
C ASP A 549 32.79 -24.80 1.71
N VAL A 550 33.75 -23.85 1.65
CA VAL A 550 34.52 -23.50 0.43
C VAL A 550 36.03 -23.74 0.60
N LEU A 551 36.56 -23.80 1.83
CA LEU A 551 37.98 -23.98 2.07
C LEU A 551 38.41 -25.44 1.84
N THR A 552 39.37 -25.58 0.92
CA THR A 552 40.05 -26.80 0.49
C THR A 552 40.57 -27.65 1.64
N SER A 553 40.69 -28.96 1.41
CA SER A 553 41.49 -29.85 2.23
C SER A 553 42.94 -29.34 2.32
N GLU A 554 43.52 -29.41 3.51
CA GLU A 554 44.96 -29.36 3.81
C GLU A 554 45.74 -28.03 3.90
N HIS A 555 45.20 -26.85 3.59
CA HIS A 555 45.98 -25.61 3.74
C HIS A 555 45.57 -24.78 4.96
N GLU A 556 46.53 -24.53 5.85
CA GLU A 556 46.39 -23.72 7.05
C GLU A 556 45.75 -22.37 6.71
N THR A 557 44.67 -22.06 7.43
CA THR A 557 43.77 -20.91 7.24
C THR A 557 44.44 -19.52 7.27
N SER A 558 45.75 -19.44 7.55
CA SER A 558 46.54 -18.21 7.65
C SER A 558 47.19 -17.75 6.34
N ASP A 559 47.48 -18.66 5.42
CA ASP A 559 48.44 -18.37 4.35
C ASP A 559 47.79 -17.87 3.06
N ILE A 560 46.50 -18.15 2.85
CA ILE A 560 45.73 -17.67 1.69
C ILE A 560 45.17 -16.26 1.92
N LEU A 561 45.01 -15.85 3.19
CA LEU A 561 44.50 -14.52 3.57
C LEU A 561 45.63 -13.50 3.82
N SER A 562 46.87 -13.96 3.96
CA SER A 562 48.06 -13.09 3.99
C SER A 562 48.67 -13.05 2.59
N ASN A 563 49.02 -11.86 2.10
CA ASN A 563 49.62 -11.67 0.77
C ASN A 563 51.06 -12.24 0.65
N SER A 564 51.36 -13.39 1.23
CA SER A 564 52.67 -14.04 1.21
C SER A 564 52.52 -15.49 0.75
N MET A 565 52.75 -15.71 -0.54
CA MET A 565 52.80 -17.05 -1.15
C MET A 565 54.13 -17.73 -0.85
N SER A 566 54.10 -18.99 -0.41
CA SER A 566 55.23 -19.92 -0.52
C SER A 566 55.07 -20.75 -1.80
N LEU A 567 56.11 -20.75 -2.63
CA LEU A 567 56.25 -21.57 -3.83
C LEU A 567 56.77 -22.93 -3.37
N ASP A 568 55.97 -24.00 -3.47
CA ASP A 568 56.45 -25.38 -3.69
C ASP A 568 55.26 -26.33 -3.85
N ARG A 569 54.83 -26.58 -5.10
CA ARG A 569 54.33 -27.88 -5.62
C ARG A 569 53.86 -27.75 -7.08
N SER A 570 54.26 -28.73 -7.87
CA SER A 570 54.12 -28.84 -9.32
C SER A 570 52.77 -29.44 -9.75
N THR A 571 51.97 -28.70 -10.54
CA THR A 571 51.17 -29.11 -11.73
C THR A 571 49.91 -28.26 -11.98
N SER A 572 49.51 -27.37 -11.07
CA SER A 572 48.58 -26.27 -11.34
C SER A 572 49.21 -24.94 -10.89
N ASN A 573 48.99 -23.85 -11.62
CA ASN A 573 49.48 -22.54 -11.19
C ASN A 573 48.71 -22.15 -9.90
N PRO A 574 49.36 -22.01 -8.73
CA PRO A 574 48.66 -21.70 -7.47
C PRO A 574 47.89 -20.37 -7.51
N LEU A 575 48.24 -19.48 -8.44
CA LEU A 575 47.52 -18.25 -8.75
C LEU A 575 46.16 -18.51 -9.42
N GLU A 576 46.06 -19.49 -10.33
CA GLU A 576 44.81 -19.84 -11.02
C GLU A 576 43.80 -20.45 -10.04
N ASP A 577 44.28 -21.33 -9.16
CA ASP A 577 43.45 -21.95 -8.11
C ASP A 577 42.94 -20.92 -7.09
N GLY A 578 43.78 -19.95 -6.71
CA GLY A 578 43.38 -18.85 -5.84
C GLY A 578 42.30 -17.95 -6.46
N VAL A 579 42.41 -17.62 -7.75
CA VAL A 579 41.41 -16.82 -8.49
C VAL A 579 40.10 -17.59 -8.65
N ARG A 580 40.17 -18.88 -9.03
CA ARG A 580 39.01 -19.77 -9.15
C ARG A 580 38.24 -19.85 -7.82
N LEU A 581 38.95 -20.06 -6.72
CA LEU A 581 38.37 -20.14 -5.37
C LEU A 581 37.71 -18.83 -4.94
N ALA A 582 38.36 -17.69 -5.17
CA ALA A 582 37.83 -16.37 -4.81
C ALA A 582 36.53 -16.04 -5.56
N ILE A 583 36.45 -16.39 -6.85
CA ILE A 583 35.23 -16.25 -7.66
C ILE A 583 34.12 -17.16 -7.10
N ASP A 584 34.46 -18.40 -6.77
CA ASP A 584 33.49 -19.38 -6.32
C ASP A 584 32.91 -19.10 -4.92
N ILE A 585 33.71 -18.57 -3.98
CA ILE A 585 33.22 -18.10 -2.68
C ILE A 585 32.09 -17.09 -2.86
N ASN A 586 32.27 -16.13 -3.76
CA ASN A 586 31.26 -15.10 -4.00
C ASN A 586 30.06 -15.66 -4.77
N ARG A 587 30.28 -16.60 -5.71
CA ARG A 587 29.22 -17.35 -6.39
C ARG A 587 28.32 -18.10 -5.39
N HIS A 588 28.92 -18.79 -4.41
CA HIS A 588 28.20 -19.50 -3.36
C HIS A 588 27.32 -18.57 -2.52
N LYS A 589 27.85 -17.42 -2.10
CA LYS A 589 27.07 -16.42 -1.35
C LYS A 589 25.84 -15.98 -2.14
N GLU A 590 25.99 -15.69 -3.43
CA GLU A 590 24.87 -15.27 -4.29
C GLU A 590 23.80 -16.38 -4.44
N ILE A 591 24.20 -17.63 -4.60
CA ILE A 591 23.29 -18.79 -4.72
C ILE A 591 22.54 -19.03 -3.39
N ILE A 592 23.25 -18.96 -2.26
CA ILE A 592 22.65 -19.10 -0.93
C ILE A 592 21.58 -18.01 -0.71
N VAL A 593 21.88 -16.76 -1.07
CA VAL A 593 20.93 -15.64 -0.98
C VAL A 593 19.74 -15.86 -1.92
N LYS A 594 19.96 -16.34 -3.16
CA LYS A 594 18.91 -16.71 -4.12
C LYS A 594 17.96 -17.73 -3.49
N ALA A 595 18.48 -18.87 -3.02
CA ALA A 595 17.70 -19.96 -2.43
C ALA A 595 16.96 -19.53 -1.15
N ALA A 596 17.65 -18.91 -0.19
CA ALA A 596 17.04 -18.46 1.07
C ALA A 596 15.92 -17.44 0.83
N SER A 597 16.13 -16.49 -0.10
CA SER A 597 15.11 -15.51 -0.47
C SER A 597 13.86 -16.15 -1.10
N ALA A 598 14.05 -17.20 -1.90
CA ALA A 598 12.98 -17.94 -2.56
C ALA A 598 12.17 -18.78 -1.57
N ILE A 599 12.83 -19.48 -0.66
CA ILE A 599 12.19 -20.26 0.42
C ILE A 599 11.29 -19.34 1.26
N MET A 600 11.84 -18.22 1.74
CA MET A 600 11.09 -17.28 2.58
C MET A 600 9.83 -16.75 1.88
N ILE A 601 9.93 -16.33 0.60
CA ILE A 601 8.77 -15.75 -0.10
C ILE A 601 7.71 -16.80 -0.48
N LEU A 602 8.12 -18.04 -0.78
CA LEU A 602 7.20 -19.15 -1.06
C LEU A 602 6.41 -19.52 0.20
N MET A 603 7.10 -19.76 1.32
CA MET A 603 6.46 -20.07 2.61
C MET A 603 5.48 -18.96 3.01
N ILE A 604 5.92 -17.70 2.96
CA ILE A 604 5.08 -16.54 3.30
C ILE A 604 3.80 -16.47 2.44
N LYS A 605 3.89 -16.78 1.15
CA LYS A 605 2.75 -16.62 0.24
C LYS A 605 1.77 -17.78 0.31
N HIS A 606 2.28 -19.02 0.38
CA HIS A 606 1.46 -20.23 0.54
C HIS A 606 0.77 -20.24 1.91
N PHE A 607 1.49 -19.98 3.01
CA PHE A 607 0.88 -19.87 4.34
C PHE A 607 -0.18 -18.77 4.38
N LYS A 608 0.05 -17.62 3.73
CA LYS A 608 -0.96 -16.55 3.67
C LYS A 608 -2.22 -16.98 2.90
N LEU A 609 -2.08 -17.79 1.86
CA LEU A 609 -3.23 -18.29 1.10
C LEU A 609 -4.01 -19.32 1.91
N ASN A 610 -3.31 -20.18 2.65
CA ASN A 610 -3.92 -21.16 3.54
C ASN A 610 -4.62 -20.47 4.73
N HIS A 611 -3.87 -19.76 5.59
CA HIS A 611 -4.41 -18.94 6.67
C HIS A 611 -3.56 -17.70 7.01
N VAL A 612 -4.21 -16.54 7.18
CA VAL A 612 -3.54 -15.27 7.50
C VAL A 612 -2.67 -15.34 8.76
N PHE A 613 -3.07 -16.05 9.82
CA PHE A 613 -2.29 -16.11 11.06
C PHE A 613 -1.08 -17.05 10.99
N GLN A 614 -1.08 -18.07 10.11
CA GLN A 614 0.14 -18.83 9.79
C GLN A 614 1.20 -17.92 9.15
N PHE A 615 0.75 -17.04 8.25
CA PHE A 615 1.59 -16.00 7.66
C PHE A 615 2.08 -14.96 8.67
N GLU A 616 1.21 -14.47 9.58
CA GLU A 616 1.63 -13.48 10.56
C GLU A 616 2.64 -14.07 11.57
N TYR A 617 2.49 -15.34 11.95
CA TYR A 617 3.41 -16.02 12.85
C TYR A 617 4.85 -16.06 12.30
N ILE A 618 5.04 -16.52 11.06
CA ILE A 618 6.38 -16.52 10.43
C ILE A 618 6.93 -15.08 10.28
N CYS A 619 6.07 -14.12 9.93
CA CYS A 619 6.49 -12.72 9.81
C CYS A 619 6.90 -12.10 11.14
N GLN A 620 6.24 -12.43 12.25
CA GLN A 620 6.61 -11.96 13.59
C GLN A 620 8.01 -12.44 13.95
N HIS A 621 8.29 -13.74 13.77
CA HIS A 621 9.63 -14.29 14.01
C HIS A 621 10.70 -13.68 13.11
N MET A 622 10.36 -13.37 11.85
CA MET A 622 11.28 -12.65 10.97
C MET A 622 11.58 -11.23 11.45
N VAL A 623 10.59 -10.51 11.97
CA VAL A 623 10.77 -9.15 12.50
C VAL A 623 11.59 -9.19 13.80
N TYR A 624 11.28 -10.11 14.72
CA TYR A 624 12.03 -10.29 15.97
C TYR A 624 13.47 -10.78 15.73
N GLY A 625 13.68 -11.60 14.70
CA GLY A 625 15.01 -12.03 14.25
C GLY A 625 15.81 -10.98 13.48
N ASN A 626 15.43 -9.69 13.52
CA ASN A 626 16.09 -8.58 12.81
C ASN A 626 16.11 -8.74 11.27
N GLY A 627 15.08 -9.37 10.70
CA GLY A 627 14.98 -9.57 9.24
C GLY A 627 14.82 -8.27 8.45
N ILE A 628 14.15 -7.25 8.99
CA ILE A 628 14.01 -5.93 8.32
C ILE A 628 15.37 -5.25 8.09
N PRO A 629 16.19 -4.98 9.13
CA PRO A 629 17.48 -4.33 8.92
C PRO A 629 18.43 -5.20 8.08
N LEU A 630 18.34 -6.53 8.19
CA LEU A 630 19.09 -7.45 7.33
C LEU A 630 18.75 -7.26 5.85
N ILE A 631 17.46 -7.25 5.49
CA ILE A 631 17.03 -7.00 4.10
C ILE A 631 17.50 -5.62 3.61
N LEU A 632 17.42 -4.59 4.46
CA LEU A 632 17.90 -3.25 4.12
C LEU A 632 19.41 -3.22 3.88
N LYS A 633 20.21 -4.02 4.60
CA LYS A 633 21.66 -4.14 4.40
C LYS A 633 22.01 -4.62 2.98
N PHE A 634 21.26 -5.59 2.45
CA PHE A 634 21.40 -6.05 1.05
C PHE A 634 21.06 -4.96 0.02
N LEU A 635 20.19 -4.01 0.38
CA LEU A 635 19.80 -2.89 -0.47
C LEU A 635 20.68 -1.64 -0.28
N ASP A 636 21.60 -1.63 0.69
CA ASP A 636 22.39 -0.44 1.05
C ASP A 636 23.70 -0.33 0.28
N LEU A 637 24.48 -1.42 0.27
CA LEU A 637 25.84 -1.46 -0.26
C LEU A 637 25.82 -1.57 -1.79
N GLN A 638 26.00 -0.42 -2.47
CA GLN A 638 26.27 -0.34 -3.92
C GLN A 638 25.46 -1.36 -4.75
N VAL A 639 24.14 -1.36 -4.59
CA VAL A 639 23.23 -2.37 -5.20
C VAL A 639 23.47 -2.53 -6.70
N VAL A 640 23.82 -1.44 -7.38
CA VAL A 640 24.18 -1.45 -8.80
C VAL A 640 25.42 -2.32 -9.05
N ARG A 641 26.48 -2.17 -8.25
CA ARG A 641 27.69 -3.02 -8.33
C ARG A 641 27.39 -4.47 -7.97
N HIS A 642 26.56 -4.71 -6.96
CA HIS A 642 26.17 -6.07 -6.58
C HIS A 642 25.37 -6.77 -7.68
N VAL A 643 24.48 -6.07 -8.38
CA VAL A 643 23.76 -6.66 -9.52
C VAL A 643 24.66 -6.80 -10.75
N GLN A 644 25.73 -6.01 -10.86
CA GLN A 644 26.71 -6.06 -11.94
C GLN A 644 27.86 -7.06 -11.69
N SER A 645 28.03 -7.57 -10.46
CA SER A 645 29.17 -8.42 -10.14
C SER A 645 29.11 -9.73 -10.91
N ARG A 646 30.26 -10.12 -11.47
CA ARG A 646 30.42 -11.35 -12.25
C ARG A 646 31.20 -12.36 -11.40
N HIS A 647 30.46 -13.31 -10.81
CA HIS A 647 31.04 -14.42 -10.07
C HIS A 647 30.61 -15.74 -10.72
N GLU A 648 31.01 -15.95 -11.97
CA GLU A 648 30.67 -17.14 -12.76
C GLU A 648 31.70 -17.35 -13.87
N ILE A 649 32.15 -18.60 -14.03
CA ILE A 649 33.08 -19.06 -15.05
C ILE A 649 32.34 -20.13 -15.87
N TYR A 650 31.88 -19.77 -17.07
CA TYR A 650 30.99 -20.63 -17.86
C TYR A 650 31.62 -21.98 -18.22
N ALA A 651 32.89 -22.00 -18.64
CA ALA A 651 33.59 -23.23 -19.00
C ALA A 651 33.64 -24.28 -17.86
N TYR A 652 33.51 -23.84 -16.61
CA TYR A 652 33.56 -24.67 -15.41
C TYR A 652 32.16 -25.08 -14.92
N ASN A 653 31.10 -24.56 -15.51
CA ASN A 653 29.73 -24.89 -15.14
C ASN A 653 29.33 -26.27 -15.69
N TYR A 654 28.56 -27.02 -14.90
CA TYR A 654 27.86 -28.20 -15.40
C TYR A 654 26.76 -27.80 -16.41
N PRO A 655 26.56 -28.52 -17.53
CA PRO A 655 27.24 -29.74 -17.96
C PRO A 655 28.48 -29.51 -18.86
N GLN A 656 28.89 -28.26 -19.10
CA GLN A 656 29.99 -27.95 -20.03
C GLN A 656 31.32 -28.54 -19.57
N CYS A 657 31.63 -28.41 -18.28
CA CYS A 657 32.92 -28.88 -17.73
C CYS A 657 33.10 -30.39 -17.86
N ILE A 658 32.06 -31.17 -17.60
CA ILE A 658 32.12 -32.65 -17.64
C ILE A 658 32.19 -33.17 -19.07
N LEU A 659 31.48 -32.53 -20.02
CA LEU A 659 31.57 -32.87 -21.44
C LEU A 659 32.94 -32.55 -22.01
N HIS A 660 33.54 -31.41 -21.63
CA HIS A 660 34.90 -31.07 -22.03
C HIS A 660 35.92 -32.07 -21.49
N PHE A 661 35.81 -32.45 -20.20
CA PHE A 661 36.71 -33.43 -19.57
C PHE A 661 36.68 -34.77 -20.29
N VAL A 662 35.47 -35.29 -20.59
CA VAL A 662 35.29 -36.60 -21.20
C VAL A 662 35.71 -36.62 -22.69
N ARG A 663 35.52 -35.53 -23.44
CA ARG A 663 35.87 -35.45 -24.88
C ARG A 663 37.34 -35.12 -25.14
N ASN A 664 38.03 -34.48 -24.20
CA ASN A 664 39.42 -34.01 -24.36
C ASN A 664 40.45 -34.85 -23.57
N GLY A 665 40.21 -36.15 -23.41
CA GLY A 665 41.19 -37.04 -22.79
C GLY A 665 41.44 -36.74 -21.30
N GLU A 666 40.39 -36.42 -20.54
CA GLU A 666 40.45 -36.17 -19.08
C GLU A 666 41.19 -34.88 -18.69
N GLU A 667 41.27 -33.93 -19.61
CA GLU A 667 41.79 -32.59 -19.34
C GLU A 667 40.66 -31.58 -19.04
N TRP A 668 40.80 -30.85 -17.93
CA TRP A 668 39.90 -29.77 -17.56
C TRP A 668 40.09 -28.52 -18.45
N PRO A 669 39.06 -27.69 -18.66
CA PRO A 669 39.20 -26.41 -19.35
C PRO A 669 40.25 -25.51 -18.68
N VAL A 670 41.07 -24.79 -19.48
CA VAL A 670 42.10 -23.88 -18.97
C VAL A 670 41.51 -22.50 -18.63
N LEU A 671 41.96 -21.90 -17.51
CA LEU A 671 41.52 -20.58 -17.06
C LEU A 671 42.27 -19.47 -17.82
N ASN A 672 41.66 -18.96 -18.89
CA ASN A 672 42.22 -17.86 -19.69
C ASN A 672 41.56 -16.51 -19.37
N ALA A 673 42.25 -15.40 -19.68
CA ALA A 673 41.71 -14.05 -19.50
C ALA A 673 40.38 -13.83 -20.26
N GLU A 674 40.21 -14.48 -21.41
CA GLU A 674 38.96 -14.46 -22.19
C GLU A 674 37.81 -15.19 -21.49
N ASN A 675 38.09 -16.25 -20.73
CA ASN A 675 37.11 -17.03 -19.97
C ASN A 675 36.66 -16.32 -18.68
N VAL A 676 37.52 -15.47 -18.10
CA VAL A 676 37.24 -14.69 -16.88
C VAL A 676 36.66 -13.31 -17.20
N GLU A 677 37.19 -12.65 -18.23
CA GLU A 677 36.78 -11.34 -18.70
C GLU A 677 36.26 -11.42 -20.13
N GLU A 678 35.11 -12.06 -20.36
CA GLU A 678 34.51 -12.08 -21.70
C GLU A 678 34.21 -10.63 -22.15
N THR A 679 35.12 -10.07 -22.95
CA THR A 679 35.20 -8.67 -23.34
C THR A 679 34.47 -8.48 -24.67
N THR A 680 33.23 -8.97 -24.76
CA THR A 680 32.43 -8.65 -25.94
C THR A 680 32.22 -7.13 -26.00
N VAL A 681 32.38 -6.54 -27.18
CA VAL A 681 32.18 -5.09 -27.43
C VAL A 681 30.77 -4.63 -27.02
N ALA A 682 29.81 -5.56 -26.93
CA ALA A 682 28.47 -5.37 -26.36
C ALA A 682 28.46 -5.10 -24.84
N ALA A 683 29.43 -5.62 -24.08
CA ALA A 683 29.54 -5.47 -22.63
C ALA A 683 29.94 -4.05 -22.18
N LYS A 684 30.56 -3.25 -23.05
CA LYS A 684 30.91 -1.84 -22.75
C LYS A 684 29.72 -0.89 -22.80
N ASN A 685 28.64 -1.25 -23.51
CA ASN A 685 27.48 -0.37 -23.74
C ASN A 685 26.18 -0.81 -23.06
N ALA A 686 26.08 -2.05 -22.56
CA ALA A 686 24.91 -2.53 -21.84
C ALA A 686 25.10 -2.44 -20.32
N VAL A 687 24.13 -1.85 -19.60
CA VAL A 687 24.02 -1.93 -18.14
C VAL A 687 23.68 -3.39 -17.79
N PHE A 688 24.69 -4.26 -17.78
CA PHE A 688 24.53 -5.68 -17.51
C PHE A 688 24.04 -5.89 -16.07
N CYS A 689 23.02 -6.71 -15.86
CA CYS A 689 22.53 -7.09 -14.54
C CYS A 689 22.48 -8.61 -14.51
N ARG A 690 23.04 -9.26 -13.49
CA ARG A 690 22.91 -10.70 -13.28
C ARG A 690 21.52 -11.03 -12.74
N TRP A 691 20.87 -12.01 -13.35
CA TRP A 691 19.54 -12.47 -12.98
C TRP A 691 19.52 -12.99 -11.54
N ARG A 692 20.51 -13.79 -11.12
CA ARG A 692 20.59 -14.37 -9.76
C ARG A 692 20.48 -13.31 -8.65
N ASN A 693 21.31 -12.27 -8.71
CA ASN A 693 21.31 -11.20 -7.71
C ASN A 693 20.05 -10.34 -7.82
N LEU A 694 19.58 -10.05 -9.04
CA LEU A 694 18.35 -9.31 -9.25
C LEU A 694 17.11 -10.07 -8.70
N PHE A 695 17.03 -11.38 -8.94
CA PHE A 695 15.99 -12.27 -8.43
C PHE A 695 15.96 -12.28 -6.91
N ALA A 696 17.12 -12.44 -6.27
CA ALA A 696 17.27 -12.35 -4.83
C ALA A 696 16.75 -11.01 -4.29
N LEU A 697 17.18 -9.89 -4.87
CA LEU A 697 16.74 -8.55 -4.43
C LEU A 697 15.24 -8.32 -4.64
N ILE A 698 14.66 -8.82 -5.75
CA ILE A 698 13.21 -8.78 -5.99
C ILE A 698 12.47 -9.55 -4.88
N ASN A 699 12.93 -10.76 -4.54
CA ASN A 699 12.30 -11.58 -3.51
C ASN A 699 12.44 -10.95 -2.11
N LEU A 700 13.62 -10.48 -1.73
CA LEU A 700 13.85 -9.78 -0.47
C LEU A 700 12.98 -8.51 -0.37
N THR A 701 12.84 -7.75 -1.45
CA THR A 701 11.96 -6.56 -1.47
C THR A 701 10.47 -6.94 -1.40
N ARG A 702 10.08 -8.09 -1.97
CA ARG A 702 8.72 -8.64 -1.82
C ARG A 702 8.45 -9.08 -0.38
N VAL A 703 9.41 -9.74 0.27
CA VAL A 703 9.35 -10.09 1.69
C VAL A 703 9.22 -8.82 2.54
N LEU A 704 10.07 -7.81 2.33
CA LEU A 704 10.00 -6.52 3.02
C LEU A 704 8.61 -5.88 2.91
N ASN A 705 8.05 -5.84 1.70
CA ASN A 705 6.69 -5.33 1.48
C ASN A 705 5.62 -6.15 2.23
N LYS A 706 5.81 -7.47 2.39
CA LYS A 706 4.87 -8.32 3.13
C LYS A 706 4.96 -8.09 4.63
N LEU A 707 6.16 -7.87 5.17
CA LEU A 707 6.38 -7.61 6.59
C LEU A 707 5.71 -6.31 7.04
N VAL A 708 5.79 -5.24 6.24
CA VAL A 708 5.38 -3.89 6.66
C VAL A 708 3.99 -3.44 6.17
N LYS A 709 3.40 -4.14 5.19
CA LYS A 709 2.13 -3.71 4.58
C LYS A 709 0.99 -3.66 5.59
N ASN A 710 0.33 -2.50 5.66
CA ASN A 710 -0.77 -2.19 6.60
C ASN A 710 -0.38 -2.38 8.09
N LYS A 711 0.91 -2.22 8.43
CA LYS A 711 1.42 -2.32 9.80
C LYS A 711 2.23 -1.08 10.13
N PRO A 712 1.60 -0.03 10.72
CA PRO A 712 2.27 1.24 10.96
C PRO A 712 3.46 1.10 11.91
N SER A 713 3.39 0.19 12.90
CA SER A 713 4.50 -0.18 13.80
C SER A 713 5.76 -0.57 13.03
N ARG A 714 5.63 -1.51 12.09
CA ARG A 714 6.73 -2.03 11.26
C ARG A 714 7.18 -1.03 10.19
N VAL A 715 6.29 -0.17 9.67
CA VAL A 715 6.68 0.94 8.77
C VAL A 715 7.53 1.98 9.52
N MET A 716 7.22 2.27 10.78
CA MET A 716 8.05 3.16 11.60
C MET A 716 9.44 2.59 11.87
N MET A 717 9.58 1.27 12.03
CA MET A 717 10.92 0.63 12.07
C MET A 717 11.74 0.95 10.82
N LEU A 718 11.13 0.99 9.62
CA LEU A 718 11.83 1.38 8.41
C LEU A 718 12.34 2.83 8.44
N MET A 719 11.61 3.72 9.12
CA MET A 719 12.03 5.11 9.32
C MET A 719 13.21 5.20 10.30
N VAL A 720 13.18 4.43 11.39
CA VAL A 720 14.30 4.30 12.35
C VAL A 720 15.57 3.83 11.65
N PHE A 721 15.47 2.84 10.75
CA PHE A 721 16.60 2.34 9.96
C PHE A 721 16.99 3.21 8.75
N LYS A 722 16.46 4.43 8.61
CA LYS A 722 16.79 5.36 7.51
C LYS A 722 16.72 4.71 6.11
N SER A 723 15.68 3.92 5.87
CA SER A 723 15.55 3.12 4.65
C SER A 723 15.22 3.92 3.37
N ALA A 724 14.69 5.14 3.46
CA ALA A 724 14.29 5.91 2.27
C ALA A 724 15.47 6.24 1.32
N PRO A 725 16.65 6.71 1.79
CA PRO A 725 17.86 6.83 0.97
C PRO A 725 18.32 5.51 0.34
N ILE A 726 18.22 4.40 1.07
CA ILE A 726 18.59 3.05 0.62
C ILE A 726 17.70 2.65 -0.58
N LEU A 727 16.39 2.75 -0.40
CA LEU A 727 15.41 2.44 -1.44
C LEU A 727 15.50 3.40 -2.64
N LYS A 728 15.84 4.67 -2.43
CA LYS A 728 16.10 5.63 -3.52
C LYS A 728 17.29 5.19 -4.38
N ARG A 729 18.39 4.70 -3.78
CA ARG A 729 19.52 4.16 -4.55
C ARG A 729 19.14 2.92 -5.35
N ALA A 730 18.31 2.04 -4.78
CA ALA A 730 17.84 0.84 -5.45
C ALA A 730 17.04 1.12 -6.74
N LEU A 731 16.36 2.27 -6.84
CA LEU A 731 15.61 2.67 -8.05
C LEU A 731 16.48 2.86 -9.30
N LYS A 732 17.82 2.96 -9.16
CA LYS A 732 18.76 3.06 -10.29
C LYS A 732 18.76 1.80 -11.18
N ILE A 733 18.36 0.64 -10.64
CA ILE A 733 18.28 -0.61 -11.40
C ILE A 733 17.09 -0.56 -12.36
N ARG A 734 17.35 -0.77 -13.65
CA ARG A 734 16.37 -0.67 -14.75
C ARG A 734 15.54 -1.95 -14.90
N SER A 735 14.86 -2.36 -13.84
CA SER A 735 13.89 -3.48 -13.88
C SER A 735 12.51 -3.00 -13.42
N GLY A 736 11.49 -3.15 -14.27
CA GLY A 736 10.13 -2.69 -13.99
C GLY A 736 9.53 -3.35 -12.74
N ILE A 737 9.71 -4.67 -12.60
CA ILE A 737 9.21 -5.45 -11.45
C ILE A 737 9.93 -5.04 -10.16
N PHE A 738 11.27 -4.91 -10.19
CA PHE A 738 12.03 -4.51 -9.02
C PHE A 738 11.66 -3.10 -8.56
N GLN A 739 11.64 -2.13 -9.49
CA GLN A 739 11.23 -0.75 -9.21
C GLN A 739 9.81 -0.68 -8.65
N LEU A 740 8.86 -1.49 -9.14
CA LEU A 740 7.49 -1.51 -8.62
C LEU A 740 7.44 -1.85 -7.12
N TYR A 741 8.21 -2.84 -6.68
CA TYR A 741 8.24 -3.24 -5.27
C TYR A 741 9.03 -2.25 -4.39
N VAL A 742 10.06 -1.61 -4.92
CA VAL A 742 10.76 -0.51 -4.23
C VAL A 742 9.84 0.71 -4.08
N LEU A 743 9.10 1.09 -5.12
CA LEU A 743 8.13 2.19 -5.09
C LEU A 743 6.97 1.90 -4.13
N LYS A 744 6.54 0.64 -3.99
CA LYS A 744 5.55 0.23 -2.97
C LYS A 744 6.07 0.46 -1.55
N ALA A 745 7.33 0.11 -1.28
CA ALA A 745 7.96 0.35 0.02
C ALA A 745 8.05 1.85 0.34
N LEU A 746 8.51 2.65 -0.64
CA LEU A 746 8.57 4.11 -0.51
C LEU A 746 7.18 4.76 -0.33
N LYS A 747 6.15 4.25 -1.03
CA LYS A 747 4.77 4.71 -0.85
C LYS A 747 4.31 4.55 0.60
N MET A 748 4.58 3.41 1.23
CA MET A 748 4.17 3.17 2.63
C MET A 748 4.87 4.13 3.61
N GLN A 749 6.11 4.54 3.31
CA GLN A 749 6.88 5.48 4.13
C GLN A 749 6.53 6.94 3.87
N SER A 750 6.01 7.26 2.68
CA SER A 750 5.83 8.65 2.24
C SER A 750 4.91 9.50 3.12
N ARG A 751 4.03 8.90 3.91
CA ARG A 751 3.23 9.57 4.96
C ARG A 751 4.08 10.06 6.13
N TYR A 752 5.17 9.36 6.44
CA TYR A 752 6.12 9.66 7.52
C TYR A 752 7.34 10.44 7.02
N LEU A 753 7.57 10.47 5.70
CA LEU A 753 8.61 11.29 5.08
C LEU A 753 8.13 12.74 4.99
N GLY A 754 8.92 13.67 5.54
CA GLY A 754 8.58 15.09 5.59
C GLY A 754 8.30 15.71 4.21
N ARG A 755 7.59 16.84 4.20
CA ARG A 755 7.23 17.57 2.96
C ARG A 755 8.44 17.93 2.10
N GLN A 756 9.56 18.33 2.71
CA GLN A 756 10.80 18.68 2.00
C GLN A 756 11.37 17.50 1.20
N TRP A 757 11.33 16.28 1.77
CA TRP A 757 11.77 15.07 1.07
C TRP A 757 10.89 14.78 -0.14
N ARG A 758 9.57 14.94 -0.04
CA ARG A 758 8.65 14.73 -1.17
C ARG A 758 8.85 15.76 -2.28
N LYS A 759 9.10 17.03 -1.92
CA LYS A 759 9.42 18.11 -2.87
C LYS A 759 10.71 17.81 -3.66
N SER A 760 11.78 17.41 -2.96
CA SER A 760 13.06 17.10 -3.60
C SER A 760 13.07 15.79 -4.38
N ASN A 761 12.06 14.93 -4.22
CA ASN A 761 11.94 13.64 -4.89
C ASN A 761 10.63 13.53 -5.72
N MET A 762 10.24 14.61 -6.40
CA MET A 762 9.00 14.66 -7.19
C MET A 762 8.92 13.58 -8.28
N ASP A 763 10.06 13.20 -8.86
CA ASP A 763 10.14 12.13 -9.86
C ASP A 763 9.72 10.78 -9.26
N ILE A 764 10.13 10.51 -8.02
CA ILE A 764 9.73 9.31 -7.27
C ILE A 764 8.23 9.36 -6.96
N MET A 765 7.73 10.52 -6.49
CA MET A 765 6.30 10.70 -6.21
C MET A 765 5.44 10.49 -7.47
N SER A 766 5.90 11.00 -8.61
CA SER A 766 5.24 10.82 -9.92
C SER A 766 5.31 9.36 -10.39
N ALA A 767 6.42 8.67 -10.15
CA ALA A 767 6.55 7.24 -10.41
C ALA A 767 5.62 6.40 -9.53
N ILE A 768 5.49 6.72 -8.24
CA ILE A 768 4.51 6.08 -7.35
C ILE A 768 3.09 6.30 -7.88
N TYR A 769 2.76 7.52 -8.31
CA TYR A 769 1.43 7.83 -8.84
C TYR A 769 1.09 7.07 -10.12
N SER A 770 2.03 6.95 -11.05
CA SER A 770 1.82 6.29 -12.34
C SER A 770 1.86 4.76 -12.26
N LYS A 771 2.75 4.20 -11.43
CA LYS A 771 3.06 2.75 -11.43
C LYS A 771 2.48 1.97 -10.26
N VAL A 772 2.17 2.61 -9.13
CA VAL A 772 1.67 1.91 -7.94
C VAL A 772 0.15 2.05 -7.85
N ARG A 773 -0.53 0.97 -7.46
CA ARG A 773 -1.98 0.96 -7.26
C ARG A 773 -2.40 1.86 -6.09
N HIS A 774 -3.44 2.67 -6.30
CA HIS A 774 -3.99 3.58 -5.27
C HIS A 774 -5.28 3.06 -4.62
N ARG A 775 -5.47 3.41 -3.35
CA ARG A 775 -6.76 3.36 -2.67
C ARG A 775 -7.50 4.68 -2.84
N LEU A 776 -8.83 4.65 -2.72
CA LEU A 776 -9.63 5.88 -2.77
C LEU A 776 -9.38 6.81 -1.57
N THR A 777 -8.93 6.25 -0.46
CA THR A 777 -8.60 6.91 0.81
C THR A 777 -7.11 7.24 0.96
N ASP A 778 -6.31 7.00 -0.08
CA ASP A 778 -4.86 7.19 -0.03
C ASP A 778 -4.50 8.68 0.21
N ASP A 779 -3.91 8.97 1.36
CA ASP A 779 -3.47 10.32 1.77
C ASP A 779 -1.95 10.49 1.75
N TRP A 780 -1.20 9.45 1.36
CA TRP A 780 0.27 9.36 1.47
C TRP A 780 1.06 10.51 0.80
N ALA A 781 0.48 11.19 -0.20
CA ALA A 781 1.11 12.33 -0.85
C ALA A 781 0.96 13.66 -0.08
N PHE A 782 -0.07 13.77 0.76
CA PHE A 782 -0.50 15.03 1.40
C PHE A 782 -0.48 14.99 2.92
N ALA A 783 -0.61 13.80 3.51
CA ALA A 783 -0.56 13.62 4.95
C ALA A 783 0.81 14.04 5.50
N ASN A 784 0.81 14.96 6.46
CA ASN A 784 1.93 15.32 7.32
C ASN A 784 1.55 14.89 8.74
N GLU A 785 1.35 13.59 8.95
CA GLU A 785 1.00 13.09 10.28
C GLU A 785 2.26 12.64 11.01
N MET A 786 2.86 13.55 11.77
CA MET A 786 3.55 13.17 13.02
C MET A 786 2.56 13.31 14.17
N ARG A 787 1.46 12.53 14.14
CA ARG A 787 0.55 12.47 15.28
C ARG A 787 1.27 11.84 16.48
N LYS A 788 0.99 12.39 17.67
CA LYS A 788 1.44 11.93 18.99
C LYS A 788 1.38 10.41 19.12
N SER A 789 2.47 9.84 19.67
CA SER A 789 2.61 8.53 20.31
C SER A 789 1.49 7.52 20.00
N TYR A 790 1.50 6.95 18.79
CA TYR A 790 0.82 5.68 18.57
C TYR A 790 1.51 4.63 19.47
N ASP A 791 0.73 3.92 20.27
CA ASP A 791 1.23 2.78 21.04
C ASP A 791 1.44 1.58 20.11
N TYR A 792 2.49 1.66 19.29
CA TYR A 792 2.85 0.63 18.32
C TYR A 792 3.12 -0.74 18.97
N HIS A 793 3.45 -0.75 20.26
CA HIS A 793 3.66 -1.98 21.02
C HIS A 793 2.34 -2.69 21.29
N ASN A 794 1.27 -1.93 21.56
CA ASN A 794 -0.05 -2.51 21.79
C ASN A 794 -0.62 -3.21 20.53
N GLU A 795 -0.54 -2.60 19.34
CA GLU A 795 -1.01 -3.24 18.08
C GLU A 795 -0.26 -4.54 17.73
N GLU A 796 1.05 -4.61 17.99
CA GLU A 796 1.84 -5.82 17.74
C GLU A 796 1.55 -6.90 18.80
N SER A 797 1.30 -6.50 20.06
CA SER A 797 0.87 -7.38 21.15
C SER A 797 -0.50 -8.01 20.88
N GLU A 798 -1.48 -7.22 20.45
CA GLU A 798 -2.82 -7.70 20.06
C GLU A 798 -2.76 -8.69 18.89
N LEU A 799 -1.90 -8.42 17.90
CA LEU A 799 -1.68 -9.35 16.79
C LEU A 799 -1.08 -10.68 17.28
N LYS A 800 -0.09 -10.62 18.17
CA LYS A 800 0.54 -11.80 18.76
C LYS A 800 -0.47 -12.64 19.54
N ALA A 801 -1.28 -12.01 20.40
CA ALA A 801 -2.34 -12.71 21.14
C ALA A 801 -3.36 -13.39 20.22
N SER A 802 -3.71 -12.75 19.09
CA SER A 802 -4.61 -13.34 18.09
C SER A 802 -4.02 -14.60 17.44
N VAL A 803 -2.71 -14.57 17.12
CA VAL A 803 -1.99 -15.72 16.55
C VAL A 803 -1.89 -16.87 17.56
N GLU A 804 -1.59 -16.57 18.83
CA GLU A 804 -1.52 -17.58 19.90
C GLU A 804 -2.88 -18.26 20.14
N ARG A 805 -3.98 -17.50 20.14
CA ARG A 805 -5.34 -18.05 20.20
C ARG A 805 -5.65 -18.98 19.03
N PHE A 806 -5.29 -18.57 17.81
CA PHE A 806 -5.43 -19.40 16.61
C PHE A 806 -4.66 -20.72 16.74
N HIS A 807 -3.40 -20.68 17.23
CA HIS A 807 -2.59 -21.89 17.42
C HIS A 807 -3.13 -22.79 18.52
N SER A 808 -3.53 -22.21 19.66
CA SER A 808 -4.15 -22.96 20.75
C SER A 808 -5.43 -23.66 20.29
N ARG A 809 -6.26 -23.01 19.47
CA ARG A 809 -7.49 -23.63 18.97
C ARG A 809 -7.22 -24.77 17.97
N ARG A 810 -6.29 -24.57 17.03
CA ARG A 810 -6.09 -25.49 15.90
C ARG A 810 -5.07 -26.61 16.18
N TYR A 811 -4.00 -26.32 16.92
CA TYR A 811 -2.83 -27.20 17.06
C TYR A 811 -2.54 -27.66 18.49
N SER A 812 -3.22 -27.16 19.53
CA SER A 812 -2.97 -27.57 20.92
C SER A 812 -3.09 -29.08 21.16
N ARG A 813 -3.98 -29.76 20.39
CA ARG A 813 -4.13 -31.22 20.46
C ARG A 813 -2.90 -31.97 19.93
N LEU A 814 -2.21 -31.42 18.93
CA LEU A 814 -1.00 -32.00 18.36
C LEU A 814 0.23 -31.61 19.19
N TYR A 815 0.26 -30.35 19.66
CA TYR A 815 1.36 -29.78 20.41
C TYR A 815 0.85 -29.11 21.69
N PRO A 816 0.82 -29.82 22.82
CA PRO A 816 0.32 -29.29 24.10
C PRO A 816 1.05 -28.03 24.57
N LYS A 817 2.30 -27.81 24.15
CA LYS A 817 3.10 -26.61 24.46
C LYS A 817 2.51 -25.31 23.88
N LEU A 818 1.59 -25.40 22.92
CA LEU A 818 0.90 -24.26 22.31
C LEU A 818 -0.46 -23.97 22.96
N ALA A 819 -0.85 -24.76 23.98
CA ALA A 819 -2.06 -24.47 24.75
C ALA A 819 -1.86 -23.19 25.57
N VAL A 820 -2.79 -22.25 25.44
CA VAL A 820 -2.82 -21.03 26.25
C VAL A 820 -3.49 -21.37 27.59
N ASP A 821 -2.81 -21.10 28.70
CA ASP A 821 -3.37 -21.25 30.05
C ASP A 821 -4.53 -20.26 30.24
N PHE A 822 -5.65 -20.73 30.81
CA PHE A 822 -6.88 -19.96 30.99
C PHE A 822 -6.72 -18.68 31.87
N SER A 823 -5.56 -18.48 32.50
CA SER A 823 -5.27 -17.35 33.40
C SER A 823 -4.57 -16.15 32.75
N ASP A 824 -3.86 -16.33 31.62
CA ASP A 824 -2.85 -15.36 31.15
C ASP A 824 -3.26 -14.59 29.89
N GLY A 825 -4.42 -14.88 29.30
CA GLY A 825 -4.99 -14.08 28.22
C GLY A 825 -6.10 -13.17 28.73
N PRO A 826 -6.25 -11.93 28.24
CA PRO A 826 -7.48 -11.18 28.48
C PRO A 826 -8.64 -12.06 28.00
N LEU A 827 -9.62 -12.28 28.87
CA LEU A 827 -10.75 -13.16 28.57
C LEU A 827 -11.48 -12.59 27.33
N PRO A 828 -12.12 -13.43 26.49
CA PRO A 828 -13.03 -12.95 25.45
C PRO A 828 -14.18 -12.19 26.15
N GLY A 829 -14.01 -10.88 26.35
CA GLY A 829 -14.79 -10.16 27.35
C GLY A 829 -14.21 -8.81 27.75
N ASP A 830 -12.89 -8.70 27.95
CA ASP A 830 -12.31 -7.51 28.61
C ASP A 830 -12.38 -6.23 27.76
N ASP A 831 -12.39 -6.35 26.42
CA ASP A 831 -12.72 -5.23 25.51
C ASP A 831 -14.12 -5.38 24.86
N TYR A 832 -14.79 -6.52 25.08
CA TYR A 832 -16.13 -6.79 24.56
C TYR A 832 -17.19 -6.07 25.40
N LEU A 833 -17.06 -6.08 26.73
CA LEU A 833 -17.94 -5.32 27.62
C LEU A 833 -17.82 -3.79 27.44
N ASN A 834 -16.72 -3.31 26.84
CA ASN A 834 -16.53 -1.90 26.51
C ASN A 834 -17.06 -1.51 25.12
N ARG A 835 -17.30 -2.48 24.21
CA ARG A 835 -17.81 -2.22 22.85
C ARG A 835 -19.23 -2.72 22.60
N VAL A 836 -19.74 -3.59 23.46
CA VAL A 836 -21.09 -4.13 23.39
C VAL A 836 -21.86 -3.60 24.58
N ASP A 837 -22.89 -2.81 24.31
CA ASP A 837 -23.88 -2.46 25.34
C ASP A 837 -24.52 -3.77 25.82
N PRO A 838 -24.47 -4.10 27.13
CA PRO A 838 -25.12 -5.30 27.69
C PRO A 838 -26.61 -5.41 27.34
N LYS A 839 -27.23 -4.33 26.87
CA LYS A 839 -28.61 -4.31 26.33
C LYS A 839 -28.80 -5.06 25.02
N GLU A 840 -27.75 -5.34 24.23
CA GLU A 840 -27.85 -6.12 23.00
C GLU A 840 -28.01 -7.64 23.24
N PHE A 841 -27.72 -8.10 24.46
CA PHE A 841 -27.75 -9.52 24.84
C PHE A 841 -28.80 -9.87 25.90
N LEU A 842 -29.66 -8.92 26.26
CA LEU A 842 -30.90 -9.27 26.95
C LEU A 842 -31.77 -10.10 25.99
N PRO A 843 -32.47 -11.15 26.46
CA PRO A 843 -33.53 -11.73 25.66
C PRO A 843 -34.45 -10.57 25.25
N ASN A 844 -34.74 -10.47 23.94
CA ASN A 844 -35.70 -9.50 23.43
C ASN A 844 -37.09 -9.84 23.97
N ASP A 845 -37.34 -9.53 25.24
CA ASP A 845 -38.66 -9.17 25.70
C ASP A 845 -38.96 -7.82 25.06
N VAL A 846 -39.82 -7.85 24.07
CA VAL A 846 -40.37 -6.69 23.33
C VAL A 846 -41.30 -5.83 24.23
N SER A 847 -41.04 -5.84 25.53
CA SER A 847 -41.71 -5.12 26.60
C SER A 847 -40.63 -4.99 27.67
N VAL A 848 -39.91 -3.88 27.84
CA VAL A 848 -40.35 -2.75 28.65
C VAL A 848 -39.40 -1.58 28.38
N HIS A 849 -39.73 -0.69 27.44
CA HIS A 849 -39.43 0.76 27.53
C HIS A 849 -40.29 1.57 26.54
N SER A 850 -41.54 1.16 26.40
CA SER A 850 -42.61 2.06 25.95
C SER A 850 -43.03 2.93 27.12
N VAL A 851 -42.39 4.08 27.29
CA VAL A 851 -42.99 5.20 28.04
C VAL A 851 -43.81 6.04 27.05
N ILE A 852 -44.79 5.38 26.43
CA ILE A 852 -46.07 5.99 26.05
C ILE A 852 -47.14 5.00 26.48
N SER A 853 -47.93 5.46 27.44
CA SER A 853 -48.99 4.74 28.17
C SER A 853 -50.05 4.10 27.28
N ALA A 854 -50.60 3.01 27.80
CA ALA A 854 -51.62 2.10 27.28
C ALA A 854 -53.02 2.73 27.03
N ALA A 855 -53.11 4.02 26.71
CA ALA A 855 -54.39 4.71 26.47
C ALA A 855 -54.73 4.93 24.98
N ASN A 856 -53.98 4.36 24.02
CA ASN A 856 -54.25 4.60 22.60
C ASN A 856 -53.97 3.41 21.67
N ILE A 857 -54.47 2.24 22.06
CA ILE A 857 -54.59 1.07 21.17
C ILE A 857 -55.45 1.40 19.92
N HIS A 858 -56.27 2.46 19.99
CA HIS A 858 -57.03 2.98 18.84
C HIS A 858 -56.22 3.77 17.80
N LEU A 859 -55.03 4.32 18.14
CA LEU A 859 -54.20 5.04 17.16
C LEU A 859 -53.41 4.09 16.25
N GLY A 860 -52.90 2.98 16.80
CA GLY A 860 -52.21 1.94 16.01
C GLY A 860 -53.15 1.23 15.03
N ALA A 861 -54.39 0.96 15.45
CA ALA A 861 -55.42 0.38 14.58
C ALA A 861 -55.90 1.37 13.49
N ARG A 862 -55.86 2.69 13.74
CA ARG A 862 -56.11 3.73 12.72
C ARG A 862 -54.93 3.88 11.76
N PHE A 863 -53.69 3.77 12.24
CA PHE A 863 -52.49 3.84 11.38
C PHE A 863 -52.37 2.62 10.45
N MET A 864 -52.67 1.41 10.95
CA MET A 864 -52.73 0.21 10.12
C MET A 864 -53.93 0.21 9.14
N LYS A 865 -55.07 0.82 9.50
CA LYS A 865 -56.20 1.02 8.57
C LYS A 865 -55.97 2.12 7.52
N ILE A 866 -55.03 3.03 7.74
CA ILE A 866 -54.65 4.08 6.77
C ILE A 866 -53.52 3.59 5.84
N ALA A 867 -52.66 2.69 6.31
CA ALA A 867 -51.59 2.11 5.51
C ALA A 867 -52.05 0.97 4.56
N TRP A 868 -53.20 0.35 4.82
CA TRP A 868 -53.74 -0.74 3.98
C TRP A 868 -55.25 -0.60 3.75
N LYS A 869 -55.64 0.34 2.87
CA LYS A 869 -56.87 0.24 2.09
C LYS A 869 -56.51 0.34 0.60
N PRO A 870 -56.91 -0.63 -0.23
CA PRO A 870 -56.73 -0.53 -1.67
C PRO A 870 -57.69 0.53 -2.21
N VAL A 871 -57.17 1.60 -2.82
CA VAL A 871 -57.97 2.42 -3.74
C VAL A 871 -58.13 1.62 -5.04
N LYS A 872 -59.10 0.70 -5.04
CA LYS A 872 -59.83 0.30 -6.25
C LYS A 872 -60.86 1.40 -6.54
N ASN A 873 -60.97 1.75 -7.83
CA ASN A 873 -61.62 2.93 -8.44
C ASN A 873 -60.75 4.19 -8.31
N VAL A 874 -59.75 4.41 -9.16
CA VAL A 874 -59.90 4.48 -10.62
C VAL A 874 -59.19 3.31 -11.30
N CYS A 875 -60.00 2.36 -11.77
CA CYS A 875 -59.57 1.32 -12.69
C CYS A 875 -59.23 1.99 -14.03
N GLY A 876 -58.02 1.72 -14.51
CA GLY A 876 -57.50 2.19 -15.80
C GLY A 876 -56.06 1.75 -16.02
N LEU A 877 -55.79 0.45 -15.82
CA LEU A 877 -54.62 -0.36 -16.26
C LEU A 877 -53.22 0.13 -15.80
N ALA A 878 -52.65 -0.37 -14.69
CA ALA A 878 -52.01 -1.69 -14.50
C ALA A 878 -50.87 -2.03 -15.50
N GLN A 879 -49.64 -1.73 -15.08
CA GLN A 879 -48.60 -2.70 -14.70
C GLN A 879 -48.41 -3.93 -15.64
N ILE A 880 -47.20 -4.13 -16.20
CA ILE A 880 -46.34 -5.32 -15.92
C ILE A 880 -45.08 -5.41 -16.82
N ARG A 881 -43.94 -5.62 -16.12
CA ARG A 881 -42.70 -6.39 -16.39
C ARG A 881 -41.55 -5.90 -17.30
N PHE A 882 -40.41 -5.81 -16.61
CA PHE A 882 -39.09 -6.35 -17.01
C PHE A 882 -39.16 -7.71 -17.72
N MET A 883 -38.57 -7.82 -18.91
CA MET A 883 -37.65 -8.90 -19.34
C MET A 883 -37.03 -8.58 -20.72
N ASN A 884 -35.82 -9.09 -20.95
CA ASN A 884 -35.02 -8.95 -22.18
C ASN A 884 -35.59 -9.72 -23.39
N VAL A 885 -35.10 -9.31 -24.59
CA VAL A 885 -34.89 -10.07 -25.85
C VAL A 885 -35.88 -9.85 -27.02
N CYS A 886 -35.30 -9.36 -28.13
CA CYS A 886 -35.58 -9.46 -29.58
C CYS A 886 -36.87 -8.92 -30.26
N HIS A 887 -36.60 -8.33 -31.44
CA HIS A 887 -37.41 -7.83 -32.55
C HIS A 887 -38.90 -8.22 -32.65
N THR A 888 -39.77 -7.23 -32.90
CA THR A 888 -40.39 -6.92 -34.22
C THR A 888 -41.50 -5.87 -34.07
N GLY A 889 -41.59 -4.96 -35.05
CA GLY A 889 -42.85 -4.45 -35.65
C GLY A 889 -43.94 -3.78 -34.80
N THR A 890 -44.15 -2.49 -35.11
CA THR A 890 -45.48 -1.84 -35.35
C THR A 890 -46.40 -1.41 -34.18
N SER A 891 -46.27 -0.12 -33.84
CA SER A 891 -47.28 0.95 -33.71
C SER A 891 -48.76 0.65 -33.37
N PHE A 892 -49.29 1.37 -32.36
CA PHE A 892 -50.50 2.24 -32.30
C PHE A 892 -50.87 2.41 -30.79
N GLY A 893 -51.16 3.57 -30.18
CA GLY A 893 -51.41 4.91 -30.65
C GLY A 893 -52.54 5.55 -29.82
N ALA A 894 -52.27 6.04 -28.60
CA ALA A 894 -53.16 6.97 -27.89
C ALA A 894 -52.31 7.96 -27.05
N LYS A 895 -52.07 9.15 -27.60
CA LYS A 895 -51.37 10.25 -26.91
C LYS A 895 -52.32 10.93 -25.93
N LYS A 896 -51.98 10.98 -24.64
CA LYS A 896 -52.53 12.00 -23.74
C LYS A 896 -52.10 13.38 -24.27
N PRO A 897 -52.99 14.39 -24.32
CA PRO A 897 -52.60 15.73 -24.72
C PRO A 897 -51.56 16.25 -23.72
N THR A 898 -50.43 16.72 -24.24
CA THR A 898 -49.44 17.49 -23.49
C THR A 898 -50.14 18.74 -22.94
N PRO A 899 -50.04 19.05 -21.63
CA PRO A 899 -50.66 20.25 -21.07
C PRO A 899 -50.14 21.49 -21.79
N ASN A 900 -51.04 22.44 -22.05
CA ASN A 900 -50.71 23.69 -22.73
C ASN A 900 -49.71 24.50 -21.87
N PHE A 901 -48.81 25.24 -22.53
CA PHE A 901 -47.79 26.03 -21.84
C PHE A 901 -48.41 27.09 -20.91
N GLU A 902 -49.56 27.64 -21.29
CA GLU A 902 -50.32 28.60 -20.47
C GLU A 902 -50.94 27.98 -19.21
N ASP A 903 -51.38 26.71 -19.27
CA ASP A 903 -51.91 25.99 -18.10
C ASP A 903 -50.79 25.62 -17.14
N LEU A 904 -49.63 25.21 -17.68
CA LEU A 904 -48.41 25.03 -16.92
C LEU A 904 -47.96 26.34 -16.27
N LEU A 905 -48.01 27.47 -16.98
CA LEU A 905 -47.69 28.79 -16.44
C LEU A 905 -48.66 29.24 -15.33
N LYS A 906 -49.95 28.91 -15.42
CA LYS A 906 -50.94 29.18 -14.35
C LYS A 906 -50.74 28.30 -13.12
N GLU A 907 -50.49 27.01 -13.32
CA GLU A 907 -50.17 26.09 -12.23
C GLU A 907 -48.84 26.46 -11.57
N TYR A 908 -47.90 26.95 -12.38
CA TYR A 908 -46.60 27.48 -11.95
C TYR A 908 -46.72 28.83 -11.24
N SER A 909 -47.55 29.75 -11.72
CA SER A 909 -47.79 31.03 -11.05
C SER A 909 -48.37 30.80 -9.65
N GLN A 910 -49.31 29.86 -9.50
CA GLN A 910 -49.88 29.46 -8.21
C GLN A 910 -48.88 28.74 -7.28
N ARG A 911 -47.79 28.19 -7.83
CA ARG A 911 -46.81 27.39 -7.07
C ARG A 911 -45.66 28.20 -6.49
N TYR A 912 -45.39 29.41 -6.99
CA TYR A 912 -44.31 30.27 -6.48
C TYR A 912 -44.78 31.68 -6.08
N TRP A 913 -45.95 32.13 -6.54
CA TRP A 913 -46.55 33.41 -6.19
C TRP A 913 -47.93 33.20 -5.58
N ASP A 914 -48.20 33.94 -4.50
CA ASP A 914 -49.52 33.96 -3.86
C ASP A 914 -49.98 35.41 -3.78
N ASP A 915 -50.69 35.83 -4.84
CA ASP A 915 -51.25 37.18 -4.97
C ASP A 915 -52.63 37.30 -4.28
N SER A 916 -53.09 36.26 -3.58
CA SER A 916 -54.40 36.24 -2.91
C SER A 916 -54.41 36.96 -1.56
N LEU A 917 -53.23 37.35 -1.05
CA LEU A 917 -53.06 38.00 0.24
C LEU A 917 -53.44 39.49 0.18
N LYS A 918 -54.20 39.94 1.18
CA LYS A 918 -54.53 41.35 1.40
C LYS A 918 -53.50 42.00 2.32
N ASP A 919 -53.29 43.32 2.19
CA ASP A 919 -52.36 44.11 3.03
C ASP A 919 -52.69 44.05 4.55
N ASP A 920 -53.92 43.68 4.90
CA ASP A 920 -54.44 43.55 6.28
C ASP A 920 -54.53 42.08 6.78
N ASP A 921 -53.63 41.19 6.35
CA ASP A 921 -53.57 39.82 6.90
C ASP A 921 -53.40 39.84 8.44
N SER A 922 -54.36 39.23 9.14
CA SER A 922 -54.42 39.23 10.61
C SER A 922 -53.16 38.68 11.27
N LYS A 923 -52.49 37.69 10.67
CA LYS A 923 -51.28 37.09 11.24
C LYS A 923 -50.08 38.00 11.07
N VAL A 924 -49.98 38.71 9.95
CA VAL A 924 -48.91 39.69 9.71
C VAL A 924 -49.03 40.85 10.68
N THR A 925 -50.24 41.36 10.93
CA THR A 925 -50.47 42.45 11.88
C THR A 925 -50.17 42.03 13.32
N GLU A 926 -50.58 40.82 13.74
CA GLU A 926 -50.22 40.24 15.04
C GLU A 926 -48.70 40.14 15.23
N LEU A 927 -47.99 39.58 14.24
CA LEU A 927 -46.54 39.45 14.28
C LEU A 927 -45.83 40.81 14.28
N TYR A 928 -46.33 41.78 13.51
CA TYR A 928 -45.78 43.14 13.48
C TYR A 928 -45.85 43.82 14.86
N HIS A 929 -47.02 43.81 15.51
CA HIS A 929 -47.16 44.38 16.87
C HIS A 929 -46.35 43.61 17.92
N GLY A 930 -46.25 42.28 17.79
CA GLY A 930 -45.39 41.46 18.63
C GLY A 930 -43.90 41.79 18.44
N LEU A 931 -43.47 42.08 17.21
CA LEU A 931 -42.08 42.43 16.90
C LEU A 931 -41.73 43.80 17.49
N VAL A 932 -42.58 44.81 17.26
CA VAL A 932 -42.41 46.17 17.77
C VAL A 932 -42.42 46.23 19.30
N SER A 933 -43.18 45.37 19.97
CA SER A 933 -43.17 45.27 21.43
C SER A 933 -41.93 44.55 21.99
N GLY A 934 -41.02 44.05 21.14
CA GLY A 934 -39.80 43.36 21.54
C GLY A 934 -40.01 41.90 21.97
N SER A 935 -41.11 41.25 21.54
CA SER A 935 -41.39 39.85 21.89
C SER A 935 -40.44 38.89 21.15
N ARG A 936 -39.65 38.12 21.92
CA ARG A 936 -38.73 37.10 21.38
C ARG A 936 -39.47 36.00 20.60
N SER A 937 -40.68 35.63 21.02
CA SER A 937 -41.50 34.63 20.34
C SER A 937 -42.00 35.14 18.98
N ALA A 938 -42.40 36.42 18.93
CA ALA A 938 -42.78 37.06 17.68
C ALA A 938 -41.59 37.20 16.72
N LEU A 939 -40.40 37.57 17.24
CA LEU A 939 -39.17 37.60 16.45
C LEU A 939 -38.82 36.23 15.86
N ALA A 940 -38.80 35.17 16.68
CA ALA A 940 -38.51 33.82 16.21
C ALA A 940 -39.52 33.30 15.16
N SER A 941 -40.80 33.61 15.37
CA SER A 941 -41.87 33.27 14.43
C SER A 941 -41.74 34.03 13.12
N SER A 942 -41.35 35.31 13.19
CA SER A 942 -41.12 36.17 12.02
C SER A 942 -39.92 35.72 11.21
N ILE A 943 -38.81 35.37 11.87
CA ILE A 943 -37.61 34.81 11.20
C ILE A 943 -37.96 33.48 10.52
N THR A 944 -38.69 32.60 11.20
CA THR A 944 -39.13 31.32 10.61
C THR A 944 -40.07 31.53 9.42
N LEU A 945 -40.87 32.61 9.41
CA LEU A 945 -41.76 32.97 8.30
C LEU A 945 -40.96 33.37 7.05
N VAL A 946 -39.92 34.21 7.20
CA VAL A 946 -39.08 34.68 6.09
C VAL A 946 -38.10 33.61 5.59
N GLU A 947 -37.69 32.66 6.45
CA GLU A 947 -36.88 31.50 6.05
C GLU A 947 -37.70 30.43 5.30
N SER A 948 -39.03 30.53 5.29
CA SER A 948 -39.91 29.52 4.70
C SER A 948 -39.89 29.51 3.16
N ARG A 949 -39.87 28.32 2.56
CA ARG A 949 -40.02 28.11 1.11
C ARG A 949 -41.47 28.03 0.64
N ASN A 950 -42.44 28.03 1.55
CA ASN A 950 -43.85 27.96 1.17
C ASN A 950 -44.29 29.32 0.57
N PRO A 951 -44.92 29.36 -0.62
CA PRO A 951 -45.29 30.60 -1.32
C PRO A 951 -46.14 31.56 -0.49
N THR A 952 -47.20 31.06 0.15
CA THR A 952 -48.08 31.85 1.03
C THR A 952 -47.33 32.43 2.23
N LYS A 953 -46.48 31.61 2.87
CA LYS A 953 -45.65 32.07 4.01
C LYS A 953 -44.62 33.11 3.57
N ARG A 954 -44.01 32.93 2.40
CA ARG A 954 -43.05 33.86 1.81
C ARG A 954 -43.71 35.19 1.46
N ALA A 955 -44.90 35.17 0.88
CA ALA A 955 -45.67 36.38 0.58
C ALA A 955 -46.09 37.13 1.85
N ARG A 956 -46.53 36.42 2.90
CA ARG A 956 -46.74 37.01 4.25
C ARG A 956 -45.47 37.60 4.86
N GLY A 957 -44.33 36.91 4.71
CA GLY A 957 -43.03 37.39 5.17
C GLY A 957 -42.61 38.69 4.48
N ASN A 958 -42.82 38.80 3.16
CA ASN A 958 -42.57 40.03 2.41
C ASN A 958 -43.47 41.19 2.86
N LEU A 959 -44.75 40.92 3.12
CA LEU A 959 -45.68 41.95 3.63
C LEU A 959 -45.27 42.43 5.03
N LEU A 960 -44.85 41.51 5.91
CA LEU A 960 -44.29 41.85 7.22
C LEU A 960 -43.04 42.73 7.08
N LEU A 961 -42.09 42.35 6.22
CA LEU A 961 -40.87 43.11 5.96
C LEU A 961 -41.17 44.51 5.39
N LYS A 962 -42.18 44.65 4.51
CA LYS A 962 -42.63 45.95 4.00
C LYS A 962 -43.07 46.87 5.14
N LYS A 963 -43.93 46.38 6.05
CA LYS A 963 -44.38 47.16 7.23
C LYS A 963 -43.21 47.53 8.14
N VAL A 964 -42.26 46.63 8.33
CA VAL A 964 -41.03 46.87 9.10
C VAL A 964 -40.14 47.93 8.44
N LEU A 965 -39.91 47.84 7.13
CA LEU A 965 -39.10 48.81 6.39
C LEU A 965 -39.71 50.21 6.42
N ASP A 966 -41.04 50.34 6.32
CA ASP A 966 -41.72 51.63 6.44
C ASP A 966 -41.52 52.25 7.83
N MET A 967 -41.49 51.44 8.88
CA MET A 967 -41.20 51.87 10.24
C MET A 967 -39.74 52.31 10.39
N GLU A 968 -38.79 51.49 9.97
CA GLU A 968 -37.36 51.77 10.07
C GLU A 968 -36.97 52.99 9.22
N ARG A 969 -37.61 53.18 8.06
CA ARG A 969 -37.44 54.38 7.24
C ARG A 969 -37.87 55.64 7.99
N LYS A 970 -38.99 55.62 8.72
CA LYS A 970 -39.40 56.75 9.55
C LYS A 970 -38.38 57.04 10.65
N LYS A 971 -37.95 56.01 11.39
CA LYS A 971 -36.91 56.15 12.44
C LYS A 971 -35.61 56.74 11.88
N PHE A 972 -35.16 56.27 10.72
CA PHE A 972 -33.97 56.77 10.06
C PHE A 972 -34.10 58.24 9.63
N LEU A 973 -35.27 58.66 9.14
CA LEU A 973 -35.52 60.07 8.82
C LEU A 973 -35.50 60.96 10.07
N ASP A 974 -35.97 60.45 11.21
CA ASP A 974 -36.04 61.21 12.47
C ASP A 974 -34.69 61.29 13.19
N THR A 975 -33.90 60.22 13.20
CA THR A 975 -32.72 60.06 14.06
C THR A 975 -31.40 59.79 13.31
N GLY A 976 -31.46 59.71 11.98
CA GLY A 976 -30.31 59.53 11.10
C GLY A 976 -29.68 58.14 11.21
N TRP A 977 -28.42 58.01 10.77
CA TRP A 977 -27.71 56.73 10.72
C TRP A 977 -27.49 56.08 12.10
N LYS A 978 -27.56 56.85 13.19
CA LYS A 978 -27.41 56.34 14.57
C LYS A 978 -28.58 55.46 15.01
N SER A 979 -29.72 55.55 14.32
CA SER A 979 -30.88 54.70 14.57
C SER A 979 -30.71 53.27 14.07
N MET A 980 -29.72 53.05 13.20
CA MET A 980 -29.50 51.78 12.53
C MET A 980 -28.79 50.78 13.45
N ILE A 981 -29.20 49.52 13.39
CA ILE A 981 -28.55 48.43 14.15
C ILE A 981 -27.09 48.26 13.70
N PHE A 982 -26.15 47.99 14.60
CA PHE A 982 -24.76 47.71 14.18
C PHE A 982 -24.59 46.23 13.78
N ARG A 983 -24.13 45.96 12.55
CA ARG A 983 -24.02 44.60 11.98
C ARG A 983 -22.56 44.16 11.91
N VAL A 984 -22.18 43.15 12.68
CA VAL A 984 -20.79 42.68 12.78
C VAL A 984 -20.68 41.23 12.34
N GLY A 985 -19.90 40.97 11.29
CA GLY A 985 -19.58 39.61 10.85
C GLY A 985 -18.36 39.08 11.59
N ILE A 986 -18.42 37.88 12.15
CA ILE A 986 -17.32 37.24 12.86
C ILE A 986 -16.95 35.93 12.17
N SER A 987 -15.68 35.80 11.77
CA SER A 987 -15.14 34.61 11.12
C SER A 987 -13.80 34.19 11.73
N GLY A 988 -13.35 32.98 11.42
CA GLY A 988 -12.10 32.41 11.90
C GLY A 988 -12.07 30.89 11.75
N SER A 989 -10.89 30.30 11.77
CA SER A 989 -10.71 28.85 11.62
C SER A 989 -11.42 28.07 12.73
N PRO A 990 -11.78 26.79 12.52
CA PRO A 990 -12.29 25.94 13.59
C PRO A 990 -11.24 25.84 14.73
N GLY A 991 -11.67 25.95 15.98
CA GLY A 991 -10.76 25.86 17.14
C GLY A 991 -10.03 27.16 17.52
N VAL A 992 -10.21 28.26 16.78
CA VAL A 992 -9.68 29.59 17.16
C VAL A 992 -10.32 30.12 18.46
N GLY A 993 -11.52 29.67 18.80
CA GLY A 993 -12.26 30.13 20.00
C GLY A 993 -13.39 31.11 19.68
N LYS A 994 -13.99 31.04 18.47
CA LYS A 994 -15.06 31.97 18.03
C LYS A 994 -16.25 32.03 18.98
N SER A 995 -16.88 30.89 19.28
CA SER A 995 -18.08 30.85 20.12
C SER A 995 -17.80 31.38 21.54
N SER A 996 -16.65 31.03 22.12
CA SER A 996 -16.20 31.55 23.41
C SER A 996 -15.95 33.07 23.38
N PHE A 997 -15.38 33.57 22.28
CA PHE A 997 -15.18 35.00 22.09
C PHE A 997 -16.52 35.75 21.91
N ILE A 998 -17.46 35.20 21.13
CA ILE A 998 -18.81 35.77 20.94
C ILE A 998 -19.56 35.82 22.27
N GLU A 999 -19.47 34.78 23.09
CA GLU A 999 -20.05 34.76 24.44
C GLU A 999 -19.48 35.87 25.31
N ALA A 1000 -18.14 36.00 25.38
CA ALA A 1000 -17.48 37.04 26.17
C ALA A 1000 -17.83 38.46 25.67
N LEU A 1001 -17.80 38.68 24.35
CA LEU A 1001 -18.17 39.96 23.74
C LEU A 1001 -19.64 40.30 23.95
N GLY A 1002 -20.54 39.31 23.80
CA GLY A 1002 -21.97 39.48 24.02
C GLY A 1002 -22.30 39.84 25.46
N MET A 1003 -21.65 39.19 26.42
CA MET A 1003 -21.80 39.51 27.84
C MET A 1003 -21.28 40.92 28.14
N GLU A 1004 -20.12 41.31 27.63
CA GLU A 1004 -19.55 42.67 27.77
C GLU A 1004 -20.51 43.76 27.25
N LEU A 1005 -21.10 43.56 26.07
CA LEU A 1005 -22.08 44.48 25.47
C LEU A 1005 -23.34 44.63 26.33
N ILE A 1006 -23.79 43.54 26.95
CA ILE A 1006 -24.99 43.54 27.79
C ILE A 1006 -24.69 44.17 29.16
N THR A 1007 -23.60 43.79 29.82
CA THR A 1007 -23.31 44.20 31.20
C THR A 1007 -22.74 45.61 31.29
N LYS A 1008 -21.76 45.97 30.45
CA LYS A 1008 -21.08 47.27 30.53
C LYS A 1008 -21.77 48.35 29.70
N ARG A 1009 -22.35 48.00 28.56
CA ARG A 1009 -22.98 48.96 27.62
C ARG A 1009 -24.51 48.93 27.62
N ASN A 1010 -25.14 48.05 28.41
CA ASN A 1010 -26.59 47.91 28.52
C ASN A 1010 -27.31 47.72 27.16
N MET A 1011 -26.71 46.97 26.24
CA MET A 1011 -27.26 46.74 24.90
C MET A 1011 -28.10 45.46 24.84
N LYS A 1012 -28.94 45.33 23.81
CA LYS A 1012 -29.57 44.07 23.39
C LYS A 1012 -28.81 43.48 22.21
N VAL A 1013 -28.39 42.22 22.34
CA VAL A 1013 -27.49 41.55 21.40
C VAL A 1013 -28.21 40.42 20.69
N ALA A 1014 -28.18 40.40 19.36
CA ALA A 1014 -28.62 39.26 18.57
C ALA A 1014 -27.42 38.54 17.95
N VAL A 1015 -27.42 37.21 17.93
CA VAL A 1015 -26.39 36.37 17.33
C VAL A 1015 -27.04 35.47 16.29
N LEU A 1016 -26.67 35.66 15.02
CA LEU A 1016 -27.13 34.86 13.90
C LEU A 1016 -25.98 33.97 13.43
N THR A 1017 -26.12 32.65 13.61
CA THR A 1017 -25.09 31.69 13.18
C THR A 1017 -25.44 31.13 11.81
N VAL A 1018 -24.46 31.16 10.90
CA VAL A 1018 -24.63 30.78 9.51
C VAL A 1018 -23.82 29.51 9.21
N ASP A 1019 -24.52 28.40 9.00
CA ASP A 1019 -23.91 27.08 8.78
C ASP A 1019 -24.04 26.58 7.31
N PRO A 1020 -22.95 26.57 6.52
CA PRO A 1020 -22.95 26.07 5.14
C PRO A 1020 -23.23 24.57 4.99
N THR A 1021 -23.09 23.77 6.05
CA THR A 1021 -23.29 22.30 5.97
C THR A 1021 -24.76 21.87 6.04
N SER A 1022 -25.67 22.81 6.37
CA SER A 1022 -27.09 22.52 6.59
C SER A 1022 -27.96 22.36 5.32
N ALA A 1023 -27.36 22.46 4.11
CA ALA A 1023 -28.04 22.14 2.84
C ALA A 1023 -28.61 20.70 2.78
N MET A 1024 -28.08 19.80 3.62
CA MET A 1024 -28.48 18.40 3.69
C MET A 1024 -29.40 18.04 4.86
N THR A 1025 -29.27 18.73 5.98
CA THR A 1025 -29.96 18.41 7.24
C THR A 1025 -31.21 19.24 7.49
N GLY A 1026 -31.48 20.27 6.66
CA GLY A 1026 -32.64 21.14 6.81
C GLY A 1026 -32.51 22.18 7.93
N GLY A 1027 -31.34 22.28 8.56
CA GLY A 1027 -31.07 23.14 9.72
C GLY A 1027 -31.14 22.38 11.04
N SER A 1028 -30.26 22.72 11.98
CA SER A 1028 -30.33 22.20 13.35
C SER A 1028 -31.31 23.04 14.16
N LEU A 1029 -32.23 22.38 14.88
CA LEU A 1029 -33.23 23.04 15.74
C LEU A 1029 -32.65 23.52 17.08
N LEU A 1030 -31.53 22.91 17.55
CA LEU A 1030 -30.95 23.15 18.88
C LEU A 1030 -29.40 23.25 18.88
N GLY A 1031 -28.77 23.28 17.71
CA GLY A 1031 -27.31 23.20 17.57
C GLY A 1031 -26.55 24.42 18.11
N ASP A 1032 -25.28 24.22 18.45
CA ASP A 1032 -24.29 25.16 19.03
C ASP A 1032 -24.65 26.02 20.26
N LEU A 1033 -25.90 26.00 20.76
CA LEU A 1033 -26.27 26.68 22.01
C LEU A 1033 -25.45 26.21 23.22
N THR A 1034 -24.93 24.97 23.20
CA THR A 1034 -24.08 24.41 24.26
C THR A 1034 -22.71 25.09 24.39
N ARG A 1035 -22.26 25.84 23.37
CA ARG A 1035 -20.96 26.54 23.36
C ARG A 1035 -21.02 27.97 23.89
N MET A 1036 -22.23 28.53 24.06
CA MET A 1036 -22.48 29.90 24.53
C MET A 1036 -23.50 29.88 25.67
N GLN A 1037 -23.17 29.18 26.76
CA GLN A 1037 -24.08 28.85 27.85
C GLN A 1037 -24.64 30.09 28.54
N ASN A 1038 -23.79 31.04 28.93
CA ASN A 1038 -24.17 32.25 29.65
C ASN A 1038 -24.96 33.21 28.77
N LEU A 1039 -24.56 33.34 27.50
CA LEU A 1039 -25.25 34.22 26.56
C LEU A 1039 -26.63 33.65 26.18
N SER A 1040 -26.77 32.33 26.06
CA SER A 1040 -28.03 31.68 25.66
C SER A 1040 -29.18 31.88 26.65
N ILE A 1041 -28.88 31.95 27.96
CA ILE A 1041 -29.86 32.15 29.04
C ILE A 1041 -30.15 33.63 29.31
N ASN A 1042 -29.34 34.55 28.78
CA ASN A 1042 -29.50 35.98 29.05
C ASN A 1042 -30.77 36.52 28.34
N PRO A 1043 -31.69 37.20 29.06
CA PRO A 1043 -32.94 37.69 28.47
C PRO A 1043 -32.71 38.79 27.42
N ARG A 1044 -31.58 39.51 27.48
CA ARG A 1044 -31.19 40.57 26.54
C ARG A 1044 -30.44 40.04 25.30
N ALA A 1045 -30.17 38.74 25.26
CA ALA A 1045 -29.55 38.09 24.11
C ALA A 1045 -30.58 37.27 23.31
N TYR A 1046 -30.40 37.21 21.99
CA TYR A 1046 -31.17 36.32 21.11
C TYR A 1046 -30.24 35.60 20.15
N ILE A 1047 -30.21 34.26 20.23
CA ILE A 1047 -29.35 33.43 19.39
C ILE A 1047 -30.23 32.64 18.44
N ARG A 1048 -29.96 32.72 17.13
CA ARG A 1048 -30.64 31.95 16.08
C ARG A 1048 -29.62 31.28 15.19
N GLN A 1049 -29.85 30.00 14.91
CA GLN A 1049 -29.16 29.30 13.83
C GLN A 1049 -29.98 29.39 12.56
N SER A 1050 -29.37 29.87 11.49
CA SER A 1050 -30.00 29.92 10.18
C SER A 1050 -29.48 28.77 9.31
N PRO A 1051 -30.35 27.88 8.79
CA PRO A 1051 -29.94 26.90 7.79
C PRO A 1051 -29.46 27.63 6.54
N THR A 1052 -28.74 26.96 5.64
CA THR A 1052 -28.26 27.52 4.35
C THR A 1052 -29.09 27.06 3.16
N SER A 1053 -30.10 26.20 3.39
CA SER A 1053 -31.17 25.84 2.44
C SER A 1053 -30.71 25.46 1.02
N GLY A 1054 -29.44 25.05 0.84
CA GLY A 1054 -28.89 24.65 -0.46
C GLY A 1054 -28.44 25.80 -1.38
N CYS A 1055 -28.36 27.04 -0.90
CA CYS A 1055 -27.84 28.17 -1.68
C CYS A 1055 -26.30 28.14 -1.77
N VAL A 1056 -25.76 28.38 -2.98
CA VAL A 1056 -24.32 28.43 -3.23
C VAL A 1056 -23.79 29.76 -2.69
N GLY A 1057 -23.08 29.71 -1.56
CA GLY A 1057 -22.61 30.90 -0.84
C GLY A 1057 -22.69 30.74 0.68
N GLY A 1058 -23.35 29.69 1.17
CA GLY A 1058 -23.33 29.34 2.58
C GLY A 1058 -24.06 30.33 3.49
N VAL A 1059 -24.97 31.16 2.96
CA VAL A 1059 -25.92 32.01 3.69
C VAL A 1059 -27.31 31.74 3.11
N THR A 1060 -28.35 31.68 3.94
CA THR A 1060 -29.73 31.60 3.43
C THR A 1060 -30.22 32.93 2.88
N ARG A 1061 -31.17 32.85 1.95
CA ARG A 1061 -32.04 33.96 1.60
C ARG A 1061 -32.72 34.66 2.80
N GLY A 1062 -32.89 34.00 3.94
CA GLY A 1062 -33.53 34.59 5.12
C GLY A 1062 -32.60 35.34 6.08
N THR A 1063 -31.26 35.25 5.94
CA THR A 1063 -30.34 35.81 6.95
C THR A 1063 -30.34 37.34 6.94
N HIS A 1064 -30.33 37.96 5.75
CA HIS A 1064 -30.39 39.42 5.65
C HIS A 1064 -31.73 39.96 6.21
N GLU A 1065 -32.84 39.30 5.87
CA GLU A 1065 -34.18 39.60 6.35
C GLU A 1065 -34.29 39.41 7.87
N ALA A 1066 -33.61 38.40 8.44
CA ALA A 1066 -33.54 38.19 9.88
C ALA A 1066 -32.83 39.36 10.60
N ILE A 1067 -31.78 39.94 10.02
CA ILE A 1067 -31.12 41.15 10.56
C ILE A 1067 -32.11 42.31 10.64
N VAL A 1068 -32.90 42.52 9.60
CA VAL A 1068 -33.94 43.58 9.55
C VAL A 1068 -35.03 43.34 10.60
N LEU A 1069 -35.42 42.08 10.83
CA LEU A 1069 -36.38 41.75 11.88
C LEU A 1069 -35.81 41.95 13.29
N CYS A 1070 -34.51 41.68 13.51
CA CYS A 1070 -33.83 41.98 14.77
C CYS A 1070 -33.76 43.50 15.03
N GLU A 1071 -33.50 44.30 14.00
CA GLU A 1071 -33.53 45.77 14.07
C GLU A 1071 -34.91 46.28 14.52
N ALA A 1072 -35.98 45.77 13.91
CA ALA A 1072 -37.35 46.12 14.27
C ALA A 1072 -37.76 45.68 15.69
N ALA A 1073 -37.20 44.57 16.18
CA ALA A 1073 -37.42 44.09 17.54
C ALA A 1073 -36.64 44.88 18.62
N GLY A 1074 -35.87 45.89 18.20
CA GLY A 1074 -35.13 46.79 19.09
C GLY A 1074 -33.84 46.21 19.62
N TYR A 1075 -33.16 45.36 18.84
CA TYR A 1075 -31.78 44.96 19.12
C TYR A 1075 -30.81 46.04 18.64
N ASP A 1076 -29.76 46.30 19.42
CA ASP A 1076 -28.81 47.39 19.12
C ASP A 1076 -27.63 46.90 18.26
N ILE A 1077 -27.30 45.61 18.35
CA ILE A 1077 -26.20 44.98 17.62
C ILE A 1077 -26.55 43.55 17.22
N VAL A 1078 -26.21 43.18 15.98
CA VAL A 1078 -26.28 41.80 15.46
C VAL A 1078 -24.88 41.30 15.15
N LEU A 1079 -24.52 40.17 15.75
CA LEU A 1079 -23.31 39.41 15.47
C LEU A 1079 -23.64 38.25 14.51
N VAL A 1080 -23.01 38.21 13.35
CA VAL A 1080 -23.21 37.15 12.34
C VAL A 1080 -21.99 36.23 12.33
N GLU A 1081 -22.14 35.01 12.81
CA GLU A 1081 -21.05 34.02 12.88
C GLU A 1081 -21.02 33.10 11.64
N THR A 1082 -19.83 32.77 11.15
CA THR A 1082 -19.61 31.70 10.15
C THR A 1082 -18.99 30.44 10.77
N VAL A 1083 -19.34 29.24 10.27
CA VAL A 1083 -18.82 27.96 10.79
C VAL A 1083 -17.37 27.62 10.34
N GLY A 1084 -16.73 28.47 9.52
CA GLY A 1084 -15.26 28.46 9.34
C GLY A 1084 -14.64 27.38 8.45
N VAL A 1085 -15.41 26.74 7.54
CA VAL A 1085 -14.88 25.70 6.61
C VAL A 1085 -15.24 25.93 5.14
N GLY A 1086 -15.75 27.12 4.76
CA GLY A 1086 -16.41 27.36 3.47
C GLY A 1086 -15.93 28.58 2.67
N GLN A 1087 -16.74 29.02 1.71
CA GLN A 1087 -16.65 30.31 0.99
C GLN A 1087 -17.70 31.32 1.53
N SER A 1088 -18.25 31.05 2.72
CA SER A 1088 -19.34 31.83 3.34
C SER A 1088 -18.90 33.16 3.93
N GLU A 1089 -17.58 33.36 4.09
CA GLU A 1089 -16.97 34.55 4.65
C GLU A 1089 -17.21 35.78 3.76
N TYR A 1090 -17.16 35.62 2.43
CA TYR A 1090 -17.52 36.68 1.49
C TYR A 1090 -18.97 37.12 1.64
N ALA A 1091 -19.89 36.15 1.76
CA ALA A 1091 -21.31 36.45 1.87
C ALA A 1091 -21.63 37.17 3.20
N VAL A 1092 -21.01 36.76 4.31
CA VAL A 1092 -21.13 37.46 5.61
C VAL A 1092 -20.50 38.85 5.58
N ALA A 1093 -19.35 39.03 4.94
CA ALA A 1093 -18.78 40.37 4.74
C ALA A 1093 -19.68 41.29 3.89
N ASP A 1094 -20.52 40.72 3.02
CA ASP A 1094 -21.48 41.42 2.17
C ASP A 1094 -22.87 41.61 2.80
N MET A 1095 -23.06 41.30 4.08
CA MET A 1095 -24.29 41.65 4.83
C MET A 1095 -24.04 42.46 6.10
N CYS A 1096 -22.77 42.55 6.52
CA CYS A 1096 -22.35 43.24 7.73
C CYS A 1096 -21.71 44.60 7.43
N ASP A 1097 -21.75 45.50 8.41
CA ASP A 1097 -21.08 46.79 8.36
C ASP A 1097 -19.59 46.62 8.62
N MET A 1098 -19.25 45.79 9.60
CA MET A 1098 -17.88 45.48 10.02
C MET A 1098 -17.62 43.98 9.90
N PHE A 1099 -16.47 43.59 9.37
CA PHE A 1099 -16.03 42.18 9.33
C PHE A 1099 -14.80 41.96 10.21
N THR A 1100 -14.97 41.14 11.26
CA THR A 1100 -13.96 40.80 12.25
C THR A 1100 -13.44 39.39 12.03
N LEU A 1101 -12.12 39.26 11.85
CA LEU A 1101 -11.44 37.98 11.66
C LEU A 1101 -10.69 37.56 12.92
N LEU A 1102 -11.06 36.41 13.47
CA LEU A 1102 -10.41 35.79 14.62
C LEU A 1102 -9.27 34.87 14.17
N LEU A 1103 -8.10 35.06 14.76
CA LEU A 1103 -6.86 34.34 14.49
C LEU A 1103 -6.35 33.71 15.77
N SER A 1104 -5.63 32.58 15.68
CA SER A 1104 -5.04 31.90 16.85
C SER A 1104 -3.51 31.94 16.77
N PRO A 1105 -2.81 32.17 17.90
CA PRO A 1105 -1.37 32.40 17.97
C PRO A 1105 -0.53 31.13 17.81
N ALA A 1106 -1.14 29.94 17.80
CA ALA A 1106 -0.46 28.65 17.80
C ALA A 1106 -0.71 27.80 16.54
N HIS A 1107 -1.09 28.43 15.42
CA HIS A 1107 -1.14 27.74 14.13
C HIS A 1107 0.26 27.81 13.50
N GLY A 1108 0.91 26.66 13.31
CA GLY A 1108 2.19 26.58 12.60
C GLY A 1108 2.07 26.97 11.12
N ASP A 1109 3.18 27.48 10.58
CA ASP A 1109 3.38 28.22 9.31
C ASP A 1109 2.54 29.52 9.21
N GLU A 1110 3.25 30.62 9.45
CA GLU A 1110 2.80 32.02 9.52
C GLU A 1110 2.18 32.48 8.17
N LEU A 1111 1.17 33.37 8.25
CA LEU A 1111 0.33 33.95 7.17
C LEU A 1111 -0.49 33.00 6.25
N GLN A 1112 -0.05 31.78 5.92
CA GLN A 1112 -0.73 30.91 4.93
C GLN A 1112 -2.09 30.36 5.39
N GLY A 1113 -2.37 30.38 6.68
CA GLY A 1113 -3.64 29.94 7.27
C GLY A 1113 -4.84 30.86 7.00
N VAL A 1114 -4.60 32.11 6.56
CA VAL A 1114 -5.67 33.02 6.15
C VAL A 1114 -5.77 33.01 4.64
N LYS A 1115 -6.89 32.48 4.12
CA LYS A 1115 -7.15 32.43 2.67
C LYS A 1115 -6.89 33.81 2.06
N ARG A 1116 -5.95 33.89 1.11
CA ARG A 1116 -5.72 35.04 0.24
C ARG A 1116 -7.07 35.46 -0.35
N GLY A 1117 -7.61 36.59 0.10
CA GLY A 1117 -8.97 37.05 -0.18
C GLY A 1117 -9.85 37.38 1.04
N ILE A 1118 -9.67 36.74 2.21
CA ILE A 1118 -10.43 37.08 3.43
C ILE A 1118 -9.80 38.25 4.19
N MET A 1119 -8.47 38.34 4.21
CA MET A 1119 -7.76 39.48 4.85
C MET A 1119 -8.12 40.82 4.22
N GLU A 1120 -8.40 40.83 2.91
CA GLU A 1120 -8.81 42.02 2.17
C GLU A 1120 -10.23 42.50 2.56
N LEU A 1121 -11.03 41.60 3.16
CA LEU A 1121 -12.38 41.91 3.61
C LEU A 1121 -12.45 42.33 5.08
N SER A 1122 -11.41 42.06 5.89
CA SER A 1122 -11.43 42.28 7.34
C SER A 1122 -11.17 43.73 7.72
N ASP A 1123 -12.09 44.29 8.51
CA ASP A 1123 -11.99 45.63 9.10
C ASP A 1123 -11.28 45.59 10.46
N LEU A 1124 -11.25 44.42 11.11
CA LEU A 1124 -10.57 44.16 12.38
C LEU A 1124 -10.07 42.70 12.44
N LEU A 1125 -8.83 42.53 12.87
CA LEU A 1125 -8.23 41.24 13.14
C LEU A 1125 -8.01 41.10 14.65
N VAL A 1126 -8.43 39.97 15.23
CA VAL A 1126 -8.27 39.71 16.66
C VAL A 1126 -7.53 38.38 16.85
N ILE A 1127 -6.33 38.45 17.41
CA ILE A 1127 -5.56 37.29 17.81
C ILE A 1127 -6.04 36.86 19.19
N THR A 1128 -6.80 35.78 19.19
CA THR A 1128 -7.39 35.13 20.37
C THR A 1128 -6.34 34.39 21.20
N LYS A 1129 -6.69 33.93 22.41
CA LYS A 1129 -5.81 33.12 23.28
C LYS A 1129 -4.50 33.84 23.66
N ASP A 1130 -4.55 35.15 23.90
CA ASP A 1130 -3.43 35.95 24.41
C ASP A 1130 -3.18 35.70 25.91
N ASP A 1131 -3.03 34.44 26.31
CA ASP A 1131 -2.90 33.98 27.68
C ASP A 1131 -1.86 32.86 27.83
N GLY A 1132 -1.40 32.64 29.06
CA GLY A 1132 -0.40 31.62 29.41
C GLY A 1132 0.84 31.64 28.50
N ASP A 1133 1.25 30.45 28.07
CA ASP A 1133 2.43 30.23 27.22
C ASP A 1133 2.26 30.77 25.79
N LEU A 1134 1.04 31.12 25.37
CA LEU A 1134 0.74 31.60 24.01
C LEU A 1134 0.88 33.11 23.87
N LYS A 1135 1.04 33.85 24.98
CA LYS A 1135 1.15 35.32 24.99
C LYS A 1135 2.33 35.84 24.16
N ALA A 1136 3.48 35.16 24.21
CA ALA A 1136 4.65 35.52 23.41
C ALA A 1136 4.38 35.35 21.92
N LYS A 1137 3.75 34.23 21.53
CA LYS A 1137 3.38 33.94 20.13
C LYS A 1137 2.32 34.90 19.62
N ALA A 1138 1.31 35.23 20.43
CA ALA A 1138 0.28 36.19 20.06
C ALA A 1138 0.86 37.57 19.70
N LYS A 1139 1.90 38.03 20.42
CA LYS A 1139 2.62 39.27 20.10
C LYS A 1139 3.35 39.20 18.76
N ILE A 1140 4.02 38.09 18.48
CA ILE A 1140 4.74 37.85 17.22
C ILE A 1140 3.74 37.85 16.05
N THR A 1141 2.68 37.05 16.15
CA THR A 1141 1.60 37.00 15.18
C THR A 1141 0.96 38.38 14.97
N GLN A 1142 0.79 39.18 16.03
CA GLN A 1142 0.27 40.54 15.90
C GLN A 1142 1.17 41.41 15.03
N ALA A 1143 2.49 41.35 15.25
CA ALA A 1143 3.46 42.12 14.48
C ALA A 1143 3.46 41.71 12.99
N GLU A 1144 3.36 40.42 12.69
CA GLU A 1144 3.27 39.90 11.32
C GLU A 1144 2.05 40.43 10.57
N TYR A 1145 0.85 40.32 11.16
CA TYR A 1145 -0.37 40.81 10.51
C TYR A 1145 -0.40 42.33 10.36
N ILE A 1146 0.17 43.06 11.33
CA ILE A 1146 0.36 44.52 11.19
C ILE A 1146 1.31 44.82 10.01
N SER A 1147 2.39 44.05 9.85
CA SER A 1147 3.32 44.20 8.73
C SER A 1147 2.62 43.90 7.39
N ALA A 1148 1.88 42.79 7.29
CA ALA A 1148 1.16 42.38 6.10
C ALA A 1148 0.10 43.41 5.66
N LEU A 1149 -0.65 43.98 6.61
CA LEU A 1149 -1.68 44.97 6.33
C LEU A 1149 -1.13 46.28 5.74
N LYS A 1150 0.16 46.60 5.95
CA LYS A 1150 0.78 47.80 5.34
C LYS A 1150 0.88 47.69 3.82
N TYR A 1151 0.96 46.48 3.27
CA TYR A 1151 1.08 46.23 1.83
C TYR A 1151 -0.29 46.08 1.14
N MET A 1152 -1.37 46.01 1.90
CA MET A 1152 -2.72 45.91 1.35
C MET A 1152 -3.39 47.27 1.25
N ARG A 1153 -4.12 47.49 0.15
CA ARG A 1153 -4.94 48.69 0.01
C ARG A 1153 -6.13 48.60 0.97
N PRO A 1154 -6.35 49.60 1.84
CA PRO A 1154 -7.51 49.59 2.72
C PRO A 1154 -8.81 49.68 1.89
N ARG A 1155 -9.84 48.94 2.33
CA ARG A 1155 -11.15 48.89 1.65
C ARG A 1155 -11.92 50.20 1.75
N LEU A 1156 -11.77 50.90 2.87
CA LEU A 1156 -12.32 52.22 3.13
C LEU A 1156 -11.14 53.19 3.26
N GLU A 1157 -11.23 54.36 2.63
CA GLU A 1157 -10.17 55.37 2.76
C GLU A 1157 -10.06 55.91 4.19
N THR A 1158 -11.19 55.92 4.91
CA THR A 1158 -11.34 56.46 6.26
C THR A 1158 -10.98 55.47 7.38
N TRP A 1159 -10.81 54.19 7.06
CA TRP A 1159 -10.48 53.16 8.06
C TRP A 1159 -9.38 52.21 7.60
N ARG A 1160 -8.32 52.12 8.40
CA ARG A 1160 -7.28 51.10 8.23
C ARG A 1160 -7.53 49.96 9.22
N PRO A 1161 -7.59 48.70 8.76
CA PRO A 1161 -7.82 47.56 9.64
C PRO A 1161 -6.82 47.50 10.79
N LYS A 1162 -7.31 47.16 11.99
CA LYS A 1162 -6.50 47.03 13.20
C LYS A 1162 -6.25 45.56 13.52
N VAL A 1163 -5.12 45.28 14.16
CA VAL A 1163 -4.79 43.94 14.69
C VAL A 1163 -4.68 44.04 16.20
N LEU A 1164 -5.60 43.40 16.92
CA LEU A 1164 -5.66 43.39 18.37
C LEU A 1164 -5.37 41.98 18.91
N ARG A 1165 -5.00 41.90 20.18
CA ARG A 1165 -4.86 40.64 20.92
C ARG A 1165 -5.95 40.59 21.99
N SER A 1166 -6.54 39.42 22.19
CA SER A 1166 -7.59 39.21 23.19
C SER A 1166 -7.52 37.81 23.81
N SER A 1167 -7.80 37.74 25.10
CA SER A 1167 -8.04 36.50 25.84
C SER A 1167 -9.39 36.60 26.53
N ILE A 1168 -10.18 35.52 26.47
CA ILE A 1168 -11.45 35.43 27.20
C ILE A 1168 -11.25 35.40 28.72
N HIS A 1169 -10.03 35.09 29.19
CA HIS A 1169 -9.67 35.11 30.60
C HIS A 1169 -9.28 36.53 31.08
N ASP A 1170 -9.11 37.48 30.17
CA ASP A 1170 -8.82 38.89 30.46
C ASP A 1170 -9.92 39.80 29.92
N GLU A 1171 -10.86 40.17 30.80
CA GLU A 1171 -12.00 41.03 30.48
C GLU A 1171 -11.59 42.38 29.87
N LYS A 1172 -10.44 42.94 30.25
CA LYS A 1172 -9.96 44.22 29.72
C LYS A 1172 -9.62 44.10 28.23
N SER A 1173 -9.10 42.94 27.82
CA SER A 1173 -8.74 42.69 26.42
C SER A 1173 -9.98 42.63 25.51
N VAL A 1174 -11.08 42.03 25.98
CA VAL A 1174 -12.36 41.98 25.27
C VAL A 1174 -13.02 43.37 25.24
N SER A 1175 -12.92 44.11 26.35
CA SER A 1175 -13.39 45.51 26.43
C SER A 1175 -12.70 46.39 25.38
N HIS A 1176 -11.38 46.27 25.22
CA HIS A 1176 -10.62 47.02 24.23
C HIS A 1176 -11.01 46.68 22.79
N VAL A 1177 -11.29 45.41 22.49
CA VAL A 1177 -11.82 45.02 21.17
C VAL A 1177 -13.18 45.66 20.93
N CYS A 1178 -14.07 45.66 21.93
CA CYS A 1178 -15.37 46.30 21.87
C CYS A 1178 -15.23 47.81 21.59
N ASP A 1179 -14.34 48.51 22.29
CA ASP A 1179 -14.09 49.94 22.08
C ASP A 1179 -13.66 50.27 20.64
N GLU A 1180 -12.75 49.47 20.07
CA GLU A 1180 -12.30 49.66 18.68
C GLU A 1180 -13.41 49.33 17.66
N MET A 1181 -14.32 48.40 17.94
CA MET A 1181 -15.50 48.15 17.09
C MET A 1181 -16.44 49.36 17.04
N PHE A 1182 -16.66 50.03 18.18
CA PHE A 1182 -17.47 51.25 18.20
C PHE A 1182 -16.76 52.45 17.60
N ARG A 1183 -15.43 52.52 17.74
CA ARG A 1183 -14.62 53.52 17.03
C ARG A 1183 -14.75 53.38 15.51
N PHE A 1184 -14.72 52.15 14.98
CA PHE A 1184 -15.02 51.88 13.58
C PHE A 1184 -16.42 52.39 13.23
N ARG A 1185 -17.42 52.05 14.04
CA ARG A 1185 -18.82 52.44 13.82
C ARG A 1185 -18.98 53.96 13.70
N ASP A 1186 -18.40 54.69 14.63
CA ASP A 1186 -18.57 56.14 14.68
C ASP A 1186 -17.79 56.83 13.54
N THR A 1187 -16.55 56.38 13.26
CA THR A 1187 -15.72 56.91 12.16
C THR A 1187 -16.37 56.71 10.78
N VAL A 1188 -16.87 55.50 10.51
CA VAL A 1188 -17.48 55.18 9.20
C VAL A 1188 -18.89 55.77 9.10
N GLY A 1189 -19.64 55.81 10.21
CA GLY A 1189 -20.97 56.40 10.27
C GLY A 1189 -20.98 57.90 9.96
N GLU A 1190 -20.04 58.66 10.51
CA GLU A 1190 -19.90 60.11 10.26
C GLU A 1190 -19.61 60.44 8.78
N THR A 1191 -18.94 59.53 8.08
CA THR A 1191 -18.57 59.71 6.67
C THR A 1191 -19.70 59.36 5.68
N GLY A 1192 -20.85 58.85 6.16
CA GLY A 1192 -21.97 58.41 5.33
C GLY A 1192 -21.74 57.07 4.60
N GLU A 1193 -20.56 56.48 4.74
CA GLU A 1193 -20.14 55.24 4.10
C GLU A 1193 -21.00 54.03 4.51
N PHE A 1194 -21.55 54.02 5.73
CA PHE A 1194 -22.50 52.99 6.17
C PHE A 1194 -23.75 52.89 5.30
N VAL A 1195 -24.36 54.04 4.99
CA VAL A 1195 -25.58 54.07 4.18
C VAL A 1195 -25.26 53.66 2.73
N ARG A 1196 -24.13 54.15 2.19
CA ARG A 1196 -23.65 53.77 0.85
C ARG A 1196 -23.41 52.27 0.74
N LYS A 1197 -22.64 51.69 1.67
CA LYS A 1197 -22.31 50.25 1.70
C LYS A 1197 -23.57 49.39 1.79
N ARG A 1198 -24.53 49.75 2.66
CA ARG A 1198 -25.79 49.01 2.78
C ARG A 1198 -26.65 49.06 1.51
N ASN A 1199 -26.72 50.20 0.82
CA ASN A 1199 -27.46 50.32 -0.44
C ASN A 1199 -26.85 49.44 -1.56
N GLU A 1200 -25.52 49.38 -1.62
CA GLU A 1200 -24.81 48.48 -2.53
C GLU A 1200 -25.05 47.01 -2.20
N GLN A 1201 -25.01 46.65 -0.92
CA GLN A 1201 -25.34 45.31 -0.43
C GLN A 1201 -26.78 44.93 -0.81
N LEU A 1202 -27.77 45.79 -0.57
CA LEU A 1202 -29.17 45.54 -0.93
C LEU A 1202 -29.35 45.27 -2.44
N SER A 1203 -28.71 46.09 -3.28
CA SER A 1203 -28.75 45.92 -4.73
C SER A 1203 -28.13 44.59 -5.16
N LYS A 1204 -27.00 44.21 -4.53
CA LYS A 1204 -26.32 42.93 -4.77
C LYS A 1204 -27.17 41.73 -4.33
N TRP A 1205 -27.83 41.81 -3.18
CA TRP A 1205 -28.71 40.77 -2.67
C TRP A 1205 -29.94 40.57 -3.54
N MET A 1206 -30.55 41.65 -4.03
CA MET A 1206 -31.65 41.57 -5.00
C MET A 1206 -31.26 40.75 -6.24
N TRP A 1207 -30.12 41.07 -6.88
CA TRP A 1207 -29.65 40.34 -8.05
C TRP A 1207 -29.26 38.89 -7.75
N THR A 1208 -28.79 38.62 -6.53
CA THR A 1208 -28.50 37.26 -6.07
C THR A 1208 -29.79 36.45 -5.95
N TYR A 1209 -30.85 37.03 -5.37
CA TYR A 1209 -32.16 36.38 -5.28
C TYR A 1209 -32.78 36.14 -6.66
N VAL A 1210 -32.69 37.11 -7.58
CA VAL A 1210 -33.17 36.94 -8.96
C VAL A 1210 -32.46 35.77 -9.66
N ARG A 1211 -31.12 35.70 -9.54
CA ARG A 1211 -30.32 34.62 -10.14
C ARG A 1211 -30.68 33.25 -9.59
N ASP A 1212 -30.77 33.13 -8.26
CA ASP A 1212 -31.05 31.86 -7.59
C ASP A 1212 -32.46 31.35 -7.92
N GLU A 1213 -33.46 32.24 -7.96
CA GLU A 1213 -34.81 31.90 -8.35
C GLU A 1213 -34.87 31.48 -9.83
N ILE A 1214 -34.30 32.26 -10.76
CA ILE A 1214 -34.27 31.88 -12.18
C ILE A 1214 -33.60 30.53 -12.38
N MET A 1215 -32.51 30.24 -11.67
CA MET A 1215 -31.80 28.97 -11.77
C MET A 1215 -32.63 27.79 -11.22
N ALA A 1216 -33.35 27.99 -10.12
CA ALA A 1216 -34.28 26.99 -9.58
C ALA A 1216 -35.40 26.69 -10.59
N LEU A 1217 -36.03 27.76 -11.10
CA LEU A 1217 -37.08 27.70 -12.12
C LEU A 1217 -36.61 26.99 -13.40
N PHE A 1218 -35.40 27.30 -13.88
CA PHE A 1218 -34.80 26.66 -15.05
C PHE A 1218 -34.58 25.17 -14.86
N LYS A 1219 -34.04 24.75 -13.70
CA LYS A 1219 -33.77 23.33 -13.39
C LYS A 1219 -35.06 22.51 -13.20
N GLU A 1220 -36.13 23.13 -12.70
CA GLU A 1220 -37.42 22.48 -12.48
C GLU A 1220 -38.29 22.42 -13.75
N HIS A 1221 -37.93 23.12 -14.82
CA HIS A 1221 -38.67 23.09 -16.09
C HIS A 1221 -38.70 21.66 -16.66
N PRO A 1222 -39.89 21.07 -16.95
CA PRO A 1222 -40.02 19.64 -17.25
C PRO A 1222 -39.15 19.13 -18.42
N GLN A 1223 -39.03 19.93 -19.48
CA GLN A 1223 -38.23 19.57 -20.65
C GLN A 1223 -36.72 19.68 -20.38
N VAL A 1224 -36.31 20.65 -19.56
CA VAL A 1224 -34.91 20.85 -19.17
C VAL A 1224 -34.49 19.73 -18.22
N ALA A 1225 -35.29 19.46 -17.18
CA ALA A 1225 -35.08 18.38 -16.22
C ALA A 1225 -34.93 17.00 -16.89
N ARG A 1226 -35.69 16.74 -17.96
CA ARG A 1226 -35.60 15.51 -18.75
C ARG A 1226 -34.32 15.41 -19.56
N ASN A 1227 -33.83 16.51 -20.11
CA ASN A 1227 -32.66 16.55 -20.98
C ASN A 1227 -31.32 16.58 -20.21
N ILE A 1228 -31.31 17.08 -18.97
CA ILE A 1228 -30.10 17.19 -18.14
C ILE A 1228 -29.29 15.88 -18.05
N PRO A 1229 -29.87 14.73 -17.64
CA PRO A 1229 -29.08 13.50 -17.48
C PRO A 1229 -28.44 13.02 -18.79
N THR A 1230 -29.14 13.21 -19.91
CA THR A 1230 -28.64 12.83 -21.23
C THR A 1230 -27.47 13.71 -21.66
N LEU A 1231 -27.62 15.04 -21.53
CA LEU A 1231 -26.57 15.99 -21.89
C LEU A 1231 -25.36 15.87 -20.96
N GLU A 1232 -25.56 15.66 -19.64
CA GLU A 1232 -24.47 15.39 -18.70
C GLU A 1232 -23.70 14.12 -19.08
N SER A 1233 -24.39 13.04 -19.45
CA SER A 1233 -23.75 11.82 -19.94
C SER A 1233 -22.93 12.06 -21.22
N GLN A 1234 -23.44 12.89 -22.14
CA GLN A 1234 -22.73 13.25 -23.36
C GLN A 1234 -21.50 14.12 -23.08
N ILE A 1235 -21.57 15.07 -22.13
CA ILE A 1235 -20.40 15.85 -21.67
C ILE A 1235 -19.35 14.92 -21.06
N GLN A 1236 -19.75 14.00 -20.16
CA GLN A 1236 -18.84 13.07 -19.49
C GLN A 1236 -18.14 12.11 -20.47
N LYS A 1237 -18.84 11.70 -21.53
CA LYS A 1237 -18.32 10.88 -22.63
C LYS A 1237 -17.51 11.67 -23.66
N GLY A 1238 -17.46 13.01 -23.55
CA GLY A 1238 -16.77 13.88 -24.50
C GLY A 1238 -17.45 14.01 -25.87
N VAL A 1239 -18.75 13.72 -25.97
CA VAL A 1239 -19.53 13.78 -27.21
C VAL A 1239 -19.94 15.22 -27.55
N ILE A 1240 -20.27 16.02 -26.52
CA ILE A 1240 -20.59 17.44 -26.66
C ILE A 1240 -19.82 18.27 -25.64
N THR A 1241 -19.59 19.56 -25.93
CA THR A 1241 -18.96 20.47 -24.97
C THR A 1241 -19.99 21.00 -23.95
N PRO A 1242 -19.55 21.44 -22.76
CA PRO A 1242 -20.45 22.09 -21.80
C PRO A 1242 -21.18 23.32 -22.37
N GLY A 1243 -20.54 24.07 -23.28
CA GLY A 1243 -21.15 25.21 -23.95
C GLY A 1243 -22.33 24.80 -24.84
N MET A 1244 -22.16 23.76 -25.66
CA MET A 1244 -23.24 23.23 -26.51
C MET A 1244 -24.39 22.63 -25.68
N ALA A 1245 -24.07 21.94 -24.59
CA ALA A 1245 -25.08 21.42 -23.68
C ALA A 1245 -25.88 22.55 -23.01
N ALA A 1246 -25.21 23.62 -22.56
CA ALA A 1246 -25.86 24.79 -21.98
C ALA A 1246 -26.77 25.48 -23.01
N GLU A 1247 -26.28 25.67 -24.24
CA GLU A 1247 -27.09 26.24 -25.33
C GLU A 1247 -28.32 25.36 -25.63
N SER A 1248 -28.15 24.04 -25.66
CA SER A 1248 -29.25 23.09 -25.86
C SER A 1248 -30.30 23.17 -24.75
N LEU A 1249 -29.88 23.28 -23.48
CA LEU A 1249 -30.80 23.45 -22.35
C LEU A 1249 -31.52 24.80 -22.41
N ILE A 1250 -30.82 25.88 -22.77
CA ILE A 1250 -31.41 27.22 -22.93
C ILE A 1250 -32.43 27.24 -24.07
N ARG A 1251 -32.07 26.67 -25.23
CA ARG A 1251 -32.98 26.47 -26.37
C ARG A 1251 -34.21 25.65 -25.99
N THR A 1252 -34.01 24.57 -25.23
CA THR A 1252 -35.10 23.74 -24.69
C THR A 1252 -36.02 24.54 -23.75
N PHE A 1253 -35.47 25.43 -22.93
CA PHE A 1253 -36.23 26.28 -22.01
C PHE A 1253 -37.05 27.34 -22.75
N PHE A 1254 -36.47 28.02 -23.75
CA PHE A 1254 -37.16 29.04 -24.55
C PHE A 1254 -37.98 28.46 -25.72
N LYS A 1255 -37.88 27.15 -25.98
CA LYS A 1255 -38.49 26.45 -27.13
C LYS A 1255 -38.02 27.02 -28.49
N VAL A 1256 -36.71 27.27 -28.63
CA VAL A 1256 -36.06 27.86 -29.82
C VAL A 1256 -35.15 26.86 -30.52
#